data_AF-A0A1V3KD10-F1
#
_entry.id   AF-A0A1V3KD10-F1
#
_cell.length_a   1.000
_cell.length_b   1.000
_cell.length_c   1.000
_cell.angle_alpha   90.00
_cell.angle_beta   90.00
_cell.angle_gamma   90.00
#
_symmetry.space_group_name_H-M   'P 1'
#
loop_
_entity.id
_entity.type
_entity.pdbx_description
1 polymer ?
#
loop_
_entity_poly.entity_id
_entity_poly.type
_entity_poly.pdbx_seq_one_letter_code
_entity_poly.pdbx_strand_id
1 'polypeptide(L)'
;MKNTIAKLSLPFLCFYLAACDTVDSITEPSLDEQKVNVLAQVEQCHQLQSSRLSEQKRFIEECQKPLISKLANIENQLYRKAHGAEYSHLEPYETGYWYGVKNNRIGILDNQGQVVIEPKYKNMGILRTEPNYNSYLYYSKNTLPDPIRHYFNISRLPEINYFYPVVYFADEQDNWGAINIETKEVVIPFKYQKADYDVGSGYVELIERDLKNGEEISRVLVNKQGEIVLEPRLYDQYSFLGEGYIQVQKDQKYGIVKNNREIIPTISEKEFEFYEGLLIIDRWRTGETRIYSPEGTLIELPENYRLIDGFSKDSQVMSVINDKNQQYSIWTKSGKKLFDHLLRAQIVGNQYIKISKGKNLAFYENYKSALLDLNGNMVLDYKYTEFNAVDIRNNPPLIETRLIDDLGILDSDLKELIPVTFQRISYNSNEDEFSVATHNDLEGIYSTTGKVIFEPIYERIDNSYYSPVRIVTKGDKVALFSLSGKPITDFHYENDKTKILNNDKLKEFFPDGAIIVKQGDAVGIINNAGQTVLPFEYQDLDFIDDYQVFRFKQKDKWGLIAPTGEVIIAAQYDDLNMHSPDKYLVRIDKKSGAINLKGEIIIPIDYDWVYSLRKSDYSDKLEKETSRFFSVAKNELWGVWDVVENKQIISNSFPSENFYVGQDEFTNIYRNRNIIANREGRSSAIYTQRQRDNQEQYGFVSVEPITISESALVSGKRDYKKLVDYFYQVESNNLKKSAQLEKNISEFYSDDVSSLTVLFDDYINHLKEMKNDIENLKITNPEVKYLINQFLAYN
;
A
#
# COMPACT_ATOMS: atom_id res chain seq x y z
N MET A 1 -27.65 48.68 3.27
CA MET A 1 -26.71 48.04 4.22
C MET A 1 -27.41 47.18 5.28
N LYS A 2 -28.41 46.36 4.91
CA LYS A 2 -29.00 45.35 5.82
C LYS A 2 -29.15 43.95 5.20
N ASN A 3 -28.64 43.73 3.99
CA ASN A 3 -28.71 42.44 3.26
C ASN A 3 -27.33 41.95 2.75
N THR A 4 -26.23 42.39 3.37
CA THR A 4 -24.86 42.03 2.92
C THR A 4 -23.99 41.48 4.05
N ILE A 5 -24.58 41.16 5.22
CA ILE A 5 -23.86 40.58 6.38
C ILE A 5 -24.62 39.34 6.86
N ALA A 6 -24.71 38.32 6.01
CA ALA A 6 -25.26 37.00 6.38
C ALA A 6 -24.51 35.83 5.70
N LYS A 7 -23.32 36.05 5.15
CA LYS A 7 -22.58 34.99 4.44
C LYS A 7 -21.09 34.85 4.75
N LEU A 8 -20.53 35.58 5.73
CA LEU A 8 -19.11 35.46 6.06
C LEU A 8 -18.88 35.64 7.56
N SER A 9 -18.85 34.52 8.31
CA SER A 9 -17.97 34.33 9.47
C SER A 9 -18.29 33.01 10.17
N LEU A 10 -17.48 31.98 9.95
CA LEU A 10 -17.17 30.95 10.97
C LEU A 10 -15.90 30.20 10.51
N PRO A 11 -14.73 30.86 10.59
CA PRO A 11 -13.74 30.33 11.51
C PRO A 11 -12.87 31.45 12.08
N PHE A 12 -13.32 32.14 13.13
CA PHE A 12 -12.45 32.96 13.98
C PHE A 12 -13.22 33.33 15.24
N LEU A 13 -13.18 32.47 16.26
CA LEU A 13 -13.19 32.87 17.66
C LEU A 13 -12.87 31.65 18.55
N CYS A 14 -11.66 31.12 18.38
CA CYS A 14 -10.93 30.60 19.55
C CYS A 14 -10.44 31.80 20.36
N PHE A 15 -10.47 31.68 21.68
CA PHE A 15 -10.25 32.71 22.72
C PHE A 15 -11.49 33.51 23.11
N TYR A 16 -12.28 32.96 24.03
CA TYR A 16 -12.71 33.63 25.27
C TYR A 16 -13.41 32.60 26.16
N LEU A 17 -12.71 32.02 27.14
CA LEU A 17 -13.32 31.39 28.31
C LEU A 17 -12.78 32.10 29.54
N ALA A 18 -13.53 33.09 30.01
CA ALA A 18 -13.52 33.55 31.39
C ALA A 18 -14.96 33.88 31.76
N ALA A 19 -15.49 33.10 32.70
CA ALA A 19 -16.73 33.29 33.46
C ALA A 19 -18.05 33.31 32.66
N CYS A 20 -18.82 32.23 32.77
CA CYS A 20 -19.97 32.23 33.70
C CYS A 20 -20.57 30.83 33.79
N ASP A 21 -20.78 30.41 35.03
CA ASP A 21 -21.42 29.18 35.46
C ASP A 21 -22.79 28.96 34.81
N THR A 22 -22.93 27.85 34.09
CA THR A 22 -24.08 26.93 34.12
C THR A 22 -23.71 25.76 33.20
N VAL A 23 -22.91 24.82 33.70
CA VAL A 23 -22.77 23.51 33.07
C VAL A 23 -23.95 22.69 33.55
N ASP A 24 -24.99 22.58 32.72
CA ASP A 24 -25.87 21.41 32.79
C ASP A 24 -24.97 20.21 32.51
N SER A 25 -24.98 19.25 33.44
CA SER A 25 -24.28 17.98 33.28
C SER A 25 -24.76 17.31 31.99
N ILE A 26 -23.90 17.26 30.97
CA ILE A 26 -24.12 16.37 29.83
C ILE A 26 -23.97 14.95 30.41
N THR A 27 -25.09 14.36 30.81
CA THR A 27 -25.17 12.94 31.13
C THR A 27 -24.73 12.16 29.91
N GLU A 28 -23.71 11.31 30.05
CA GLU A 28 -23.33 10.38 28.99
C GLU A 28 -24.56 9.59 28.54
N PRO A 29 -24.80 9.44 27.23
CA PRO A 29 -25.94 8.69 26.73
C PRO A 29 -25.89 7.25 27.24
N SER A 30 -27.06 6.70 27.57
CA SER A 30 -27.18 5.31 28.03
C SER A 30 -26.66 4.34 26.97
N LEU A 31 -26.24 3.13 27.37
CA LEU A 31 -25.77 2.11 26.42
C LEU A 31 -26.81 1.78 25.33
N ASP A 32 -28.09 1.82 25.67
CA ASP A 32 -29.18 1.64 24.71
C ASP A 32 -29.25 2.79 23.69
N GLU A 33 -29.08 4.03 24.13
CA GLU A 33 -29.00 5.20 23.24
C GLU A 33 -27.73 5.19 22.37
N GLN A 34 -26.59 4.74 22.92
CA GLN A 34 -25.36 4.54 22.17
C GLN A 34 -25.54 3.46 21.09
N LYS A 35 -26.21 2.35 21.42
CA LYS A 35 -26.54 1.28 20.47
C LYS A 35 -27.40 1.81 19.32
N VAL A 36 -28.47 2.54 19.63
CA VAL A 36 -29.36 3.14 18.63
C VAL A 36 -28.60 4.12 17.72
N ASN A 37 -27.72 4.96 18.28
CA ASN A 37 -26.89 5.88 17.50
C ASN A 37 -25.90 5.17 16.58
N VAL A 38 -25.23 4.11 17.06
CA VAL A 38 -24.30 3.33 16.23
C VAL A 38 -25.04 2.58 15.13
N LEU A 39 -26.22 2.01 15.40
CA LEU A 39 -27.08 1.38 14.39
C LEU A 39 -27.54 2.37 13.32
N ALA A 40 -27.92 3.60 13.71
CA ALA A 40 -28.26 4.65 12.77
C ALA A 40 -27.05 5.06 11.89
N GLN A 41 -25.84 5.09 12.46
CA GLN A 41 -24.61 5.33 11.70
C GLN A 41 -24.28 4.18 10.74
N VAL A 42 -24.52 2.92 11.14
CA VAL A 42 -24.37 1.74 10.27
C VAL A 42 -25.38 1.81 9.11
N GLU A 43 -26.62 2.20 9.37
CA GLU A 43 -27.65 2.36 8.34
C GLU A 43 -27.34 3.53 7.38
N GLN A 44 -26.90 4.67 7.90
CA GLN A 44 -26.35 5.76 7.09
C GLN A 44 -25.16 5.30 6.27
N CYS A 45 -24.30 4.46 6.84
CA CYS A 45 -23.20 3.89 6.09
C CYS A 45 -23.74 3.00 4.95
N HIS A 46 -24.73 2.15 5.19
CA HIS A 46 -25.34 1.31 4.13
C HIS A 46 -26.01 2.10 3.00
N GLN A 47 -26.48 3.33 3.27
CA GLN A 47 -27.09 4.20 2.26
C GLN A 47 -26.06 4.92 1.37
N LEU A 48 -24.77 4.96 1.76
CA LEU A 48 -23.67 5.47 0.94
C LEU A 48 -23.26 4.40 -0.10
N GLN A 49 -24.16 4.07 -1.03
CA GLN A 49 -23.83 3.21 -2.16
C GLN A 49 -23.12 4.00 -3.26
N SER A 50 -21.82 3.74 -3.45
CA SER A 50 -21.10 4.13 -4.67
C SER A 50 -21.25 3.04 -5.72
N SER A 51 -21.33 3.42 -7.01
CA SER A 51 -21.31 2.47 -8.14
C SER A 51 -19.92 1.89 -8.41
N ARG A 52 -18.87 2.38 -7.73
CA ARG A 52 -17.46 1.95 -7.89
C ARG A 52 -16.98 1.11 -6.71
N LEU A 53 -16.46 -0.07 -7.00
CA LEU A 53 -16.06 -1.07 -5.99
C LEU A 53 -14.89 -0.63 -5.09
N SER A 54 -13.99 0.23 -5.58
CA SER A 54 -12.84 0.75 -4.81
C SER A 54 -13.28 1.73 -3.71
N GLU A 55 -14.27 2.56 -4.00
CA GLU A 55 -14.91 3.44 -3.02
C GLU A 55 -15.75 2.62 -2.04
N GLN A 56 -16.45 1.58 -2.50
CA GLN A 56 -17.13 0.63 -1.60
C GLN A 56 -16.16 -0.07 -0.64
N LYS A 57 -14.97 -0.46 -1.09
CA LYS A 57 -13.96 -1.10 -0.21
C LYS A 57 -13.44 -0.13 0.85
N ARG A 58 -13.01 1.06 0.43
CA ARG A 58 -12.58 2.13 1.35
C ARG A 58 -13.69 2.46 2.34
N PHE A 59 -14.93 2.47 1.86
CA PHE A 59 -16.12 2.69 2.65
C PHE A 59 -16.38 1.58 3.69
N ILE A 60 -16.25 0.31 3.31
CA ILE A 60 -16.35 -0.82 4.24
C ILE A 60 -15.23 -0.75 5.30
N GLU A 61 -14.00 -0.42 4.90
CA GLU A 61 -12.84 -0.38 5.79
C GLU A 61 -12.84 0.84 6.73
N GLU A 62 -13.23 2.02 6.25
CA GLU A 62 -13.20 3.29 7.02
C GLU A 62 -14.53 3.62 7.72
N CYS A 63 -15.69 3.13 7.23
CA CYS A 63 -17.02 3.39 7.82
C CYS A 63 -17.56 2.19 8.59
N GLN A 64 -17.69 1.02 7.94
CA GLN A 64 -18.42 -0.13 8.53
C GLN A 64 -17.63 -0.86 9.61
N LYS A 65 -16.34 -1.17 9.37
CA LYS A 65 -15.53 -1.96 10.32
C LYS A 65 -15.43 -1.33 11.72
N PRO A 66 -15.13 -0.02 11.87
CA PRO A 66 -15.09 0.61 13.20
C PRO A 66 -16.44 0.59 13.92
N LEU A 67 -17.55 0.77 13.18
CA LEU A 67 -18.90 0.77 13.75
C LEU A 67 -19.35 -0.62 14.20
N ILE A 68 -19.06 -1.67 13.43
CA ILE A 68 -19.33 -3.06 13.82
C ILE A 68 -18.56 -3.41 15.11
N SER A 69 -17.28 -3.05 15.18
CA SER A 69 -16.49 -3.27 16.40
C SER A 69 -17.05 -2.51 17.60
N LYS A 70 -17.53 -1.27 17.39
CA LYS A 70 -18.15 -0.45 18.44
C LYS A 70 -19.48 -1.04 18.89
N LEU A 71 -20.31 -1.52 17.96
CA LEU A 71 -21.57 -2.18 18.25
C LEU A 71 -21.35 -3.45 19.08
N ALA A 72 -20.38 -4.28 18.71
CA ALA A 72 -20.04 -5.49 19.47
C ALA A 72 -19.62 -5.18 20.91
N ASN A 73 -18.83 -4.12 21.14
CA ASN A 73 -18.47 -3.69 22.49
C ASN A 73 -19.70 -3.23 23.31
N ILE A 74 -20.59 -2.45 22.71
CA ILE A 74 -21.82 -1.99 23.37
C ILE A 74 -22.72 -3.19 23.71
N GLU A 75 -22.90 -4.14 22.79
CA GLU A 75 -23.69 -5.35 23.03
C GLU A 75 -23.08 -6.21 24.15
N ASN A 76 -21.76 -6.33 24.19
CA ASN A 76 -21.07 -7.03 25.29
C ASN A 76 -21.30 -6.34 26.64
N GLN A 77 -21.28 -5.00 26.69
CA GLN A 77 -21.54 -4.24 27.91
C GLN A 77 -23.00 -4.34 28.36
N LEU A 78 -23.95 -4.28 27.42
CA LEU A 78 -25.38 -4.50 27.70
C LEU A 78 -25.63 -5.90 28.26
N TYR A 79 -25.00 -6.91 27.67
CA TYR A 79 -25.10 -8.29 28.14
C TYR A 79 -24.54 -8.44 29.57
N ARG A 80 -23.34 -7.90 29.86
CA ARG A 80 -22.78 -7.88 31.22
C ARG A 80 -23.68 -7.14 32.21
N LYS A 81 -24.32 -6.05 31.80
CA LYS A 81 -25.29 -5.31 32.64
C LYS A 81 -26.54 -6.13 32.94
N ALA A 82 -27.05 -6.88 31.96
CA ALA A 82 -28.26 -7.68 32.10
C ALA A 82 -28.04 -8.98 32.90
N HIS A 83 -26.90 -9.65 32.69
CA HIS A 83 -26.67 -11.02 33.18
C HIS A 83 -25.46 -11.16 34.13
N GLY A 84 -24.61 -10.14 34.26
CA GLY A 84 -23.36 -10.21 35.02
C GLY A 84 -23.47 -10.04 36.53
N ALA A 85 -24.65 -9.66 37.07
CA ALA A 85 -24.82 -9.38 38.50
C ALA A 85 -24.46 -10.56 39.42
N GLU A 86 -24.60 -11.80 38.93
CA GLU A 86 -24.30 -13.03 39.69
C GLU A 86 -22.93 -13.64 39.36
N TYR A 87 -22.15 -13.01 38.47
CA TYR A 87 -20.88 -13.53 37.98
C TYR A 87 -19.74 -12.55 38.29
N SER A 88 -18.68 -13.06 38.90
CA SER A 88 -17.44 -12.30 39.15
C SER A 88 -16.67 -11.98 37.86
N HIS A 89 -16.90 -12.75 36.80
CA HIS A 89 -16.32 -12.53 35.48
C HIS A 89 -17.28 -13.09 34.42
N LEU A 90 -17.50 -12.36 33.33
CA LEU A 90 -18.42 -12.73 32.25
C LEU A 90 -17.90 -12.16 30.93
N GLU A 91 -17.44 -13.04 30.05
CA GLU A 91 -16.75 -12.66 28.81
C GLU A 91 -17.26 -13.50 27.64
N PRO A 92 -17.30 -12.92 26.42
CA PRO A 92 -17.68 -13.66 25.23
C PRO A 92 -16.60 -14.72 24.96
N TYR A 93 -17.04 -15.95 24.78
CA TYR A 93 -16.18 -17.08 24.45
C TYR A 93 -16.15 -17.28 22.93
N GLU A 94 -17.34 -17.39 22.32
CA GLU A 94 -17.54 -17.57 20.88
C GLU A 94 -18.88 -16.95 20.46
N THR A 95 -19.14 -16.85 19.15
CA THR A 95 -20.43 -16.34 18.66
C THR A 95 -21.58 -17.17 19.20
N GLY A 96 -22.39 -16.58 20.08
CA GLY A 96 -23.52 -17.30 20.71
C GLY A 96 -23.30 -17.71 22.16
N TYR A 97 -22.06 -17.69 22.66
CA TYR A 97 -21.71 -18.27 23.97
C TYR A 97 -20.77 -17.39 24.79
N TRP A 98 -20.98 -17.42 26.10
CA TRP A 98 -20.26 -16.66 27.10
C TRP A 98 -19.76 -17.59 28.20
N TYR A 99 -18.52 -17.39 28.67
CA TYR A 99 -18.10 -18.08 29.88
C TYR A 99 -18.30 -17.16 31.09
N GLY A 100 -18.81 -17.73 32.18
CA GLY A 100 -19.13 -17.02 33.41
C GLY A 100 -18.47 -17.68 34.62
N VAL A 101 -17.92 -16.85 35.52
CA VAL A 101 -17.34 -17.30 36.79
C VAL A 101 -18.26 -16.91 37.95
N LYS A 102 -18.89 -17.89 38.59
CA LYS A 102 -19.75 -17.72 39.77
C LYS A 102 -19.20 -18.55 40.92
N ASN A 103 -19.01 -17.94 42.09
CA ASN A 103 -18.41 -18.59 43.27
C ASN A 103 -17.05 -19.27 42.97
N ASN A 104 -16.18 -18.64 42.19
CA ASN A 104 -14.91 -19.20 41.70
C ASN A 104 -15.06 -20.50 40.88
N ARG A 105 -16.23 -20.74 40.30
CA ARG A 105 -16.50 -21.86 39.41
C ARG A 105 -16.92 -21.36 38.03
N ILE A 106 -16.45 -22.05 37.00
CA ILE A 106 -16.64 -21.69 35.60
C ILE A 106 -17.84 -22.47 35.04
N GLY A 107 -18.69 -21.77 34.30
CA GLY A 107 -19.78 -22.31 33.49
C GLY A 107 -19.90 -21.57 32.15
N ILE A 108 -20.84 -21.99 31.32
CA ILE A 108 -21.13 -21.39 30.00
C ILE A 108 -22.59 -20.96 29.94
N LEU A 109 -22.83 -19.79 29.35
CA LEU A 109 -24.13 -19.22 29.06
C LEU A 109 -24.30 -19.03 27.55
N ASP A 110 -25.55 -19.02 27.08
CA ASP A 110 -25.89 -18.57 25.73
C ASP A 110 -26.10 -17.05 25.68
N ASN A 111 -26.34 -16.49 24.50
CA ASN A 111 -26.62 -15.05 24.32
C ASN A 111 -27.93 -14.56 24.98
N GLN A 112 -28.77 -15.46 25.49
CA GLN A 112 -29.98 -15.14 26.24
C GLN A 112 -29.74 -15.17 27.76
N GLY A 113 -28.52 -15.48 28.19
CA GLY A 113 -28.17 -15.62 29.61
C GLY A 113 -28.66 -16.92 30.24
N GLN A 114 -29.08 -17.90 29.45
CA GLN A 114 -29.42 -19.22 29.97
C GLN A 114 -28.14 -20.03 30.22
N VAL A 115 -28.15 -20.79 31.32
CA VAL A 115 -27.03 -21.66 31.67
C VAL A 115 -27.01 -22.86 30.72
N VAL A 116 -25.96 -22.92 29.89
CA VAL A 116 -25.66 -24.04 29.00
C VAL A 116 -24.88 -25.10 29.76
N ILE A 117 -23.85 -24.66 30.50
CA ILE A 117 -23.02 -25.48 31.37
C ILE A 117 -22.99 -24.84 32.76
N GLU A 118 -23.42 -25.60 33.78
CA GLU A 118 -23.48 -25.13 35.16
C GLU A 118 -22.11 -24.64 35.68
N PRO A 119 -22.04 -23.51 36.40
CA PRO A 119 -20.81 -23.01 37.00
C PRO A 119 -20.30 -23.89 38.16
N LYS A 120 -19.62 -24.98 37.83
CA LYS A 120 -19.06 -25.93 38.82
C LYS A 120 -17.60 -26.33 38.58
N TYR A 121 -17.02 -25.95 37.44
CA TYR A 121 -15.67 -26.36 37.05
C TYR A 121 -14.61 -25.41 37.62
N LYS A 122 -13.42 -25.93 37.94
CA LYS A 122 -12.30 -25.13 38.47
C LYS A 122 -11.57 -24.36 37.38
N ASN A 123 -11.33 -25.02 36.24
CA ASN A 123 -10.56 -24.49 35.11
C ASN A 123 -11.28 -24.81 33.79
N MET A 124 -10.93 -24.06 32.76
CA MET A 124 -11.45 -24.19 31.40
C MET A 124 -10.31 -23.98 30.40
N GLY A 125 -10.26 -24.81 29.35
CA GLY A 125 -9.33 -24.66 28.24
C GLY A 125 -10.01 -24.92 26.90
N ILE A 126 -9.48 -24.27 25.86
CA ILE A 126 -10.13 -24.15 24.55
C ILE A 126 -9.10 -24.42 23.45
N LEU A 127 -9.52 -25.19 22.46
CA LEU A 127 -8.79 -25.44 21.24
C LEU A 127 -9.15 -24.40 20.17
N ARG A 128 -8.16 -23.70 19.60
CA ARG A 128 -8.32 -22.82 18.43
C ARG A 128 -7.45 -23.31 17.27
N THR A 129 -7.95 -23.20 16.04
CA THR A 129 -7.24 -23.64 14.82
C THR A 129 -7.09 -22.48 13.86
N GLU A 130 -6.01 -21.71 13.96
CA GLU A 130 -5.64 -20.75 12.93
C GLU A 130 -4.10 -20.67 12.81
N PRO A 131 -3.55 -20.28 11.64
CA PRO A 131 -2.11 -20.31 11.36
C PRO A 131 -1.25 -19.50 12.35
N ASN A 132 -1.87 -18.58 13.11
CA ASN A 132 -1.20 -17.67 14.03
C ASN A 132 -1.70 -17.76 15.49
N TYR A 133 -2.56 -18.72 15.82
CA TYR A 133 -3.09 -18.88 17.18
C TYR A 133 -2.72 -20.24 17.76
N ASN A 134 -1.98 -20.21 18.87
CA ASN A 134 -1.74 -21.41 19.69
C ASN A 134 -3.04 -21.84 20.40
N SER A 135 -3.12 -23.10 20.84
CA SER A 135 -4.17 -23.54 21.75
C SER A 135 -3.93 -22.87 23.12
N TYR A 136 -4.97 -22.38 23.81
CA TYR A 136 -4.79 -21.61 25.05
C TYR A 136 -5.60 -22.20 26.22
N LEU A 137 -4.95 -22.26 27.38
CA LEU A 137 -5.61 -22.44 28.67
C LEU A 137 -6.17 -21.10 29.14
N TYR A 138 -7.49 -20.95 29.20
CA TYR A 138 -8.14 -19.67 29.53
C TYR A 138 -8.06 -19.33 31.02
N TYR A 139 -8.13 -20.34 31.88
CA TYR A 139 -8.15 -20.12 33.33
C TYR A 139 -7.29 -21.16 34.04
N SER A 140 -6.19 -20.70 34.62
CA SER A 140 -5.40 -21.41 35.62
C SER A 140 -5.50 -20.58 36.90
N LYS A 141 -5.78 -21.25 38.03
CA LYS A 141 -5.84 -20.65 39.37
C LYS A 141 -4.62 -19.77 39.75
N ASN A 142 -3.53 -19.82 38.97
CA ASN A 142 -2.26 -19.16 39.24
C ASN A 142 -1.81 -18.12 38.18
N THR A 143 -2.63 -17.78 37.18
CA THR A 143 -2.27 -16.71 36.21
C THR A 143 -3.49 -15.89 35.86
N LEU A 144 -3.49 -14.62 36.29
CA LEU A 144 -4.33 -13.58 35.68
C LEU A 144 -4.09 -13.61 34.17
N PRO A 145 -5.13 -13.68 33.32
CA PRO A 145 -4.95 -13.39 31.90
C PRO A 145 -4.46 -11.95 31.81
N ASP A 146 -3.28 -11.74 31.25
CA ASP A 146 -2.77 -10.43 30.91
C ASP A 146 -3.80 -9.77 29.95
N PRO A 147 -4.51 -8.69 30.34
CA PRO A 147 -5.64 -8.15 29.56
C PRO A 147 -5.22 -7.60 28.18
N ILE A 148 -3.92 -7.53 27.89
CA ILE A 148 -3.39 -6.68 26.81
C ILE A 148 -3.04 -7.46 25.53
N ARG A 149 -3.12 -8.80 25.48
CA ARG A 149 -2.86 -9.55 24.21
C ARG A 149 -4.08 -9.94 23.38
N HIS A 150 -5.30 -9.79 23.90
CA HIS A 150 -6.52 -10.21 23.18
C HIS A 150 -7.10 -9.16 22.21
N TYR A 151 -6.45 -7.99 22.07
CA TYR A 151 -6.87 -6.93 21.13
C TYR A 151 -6.06 -6.89 19.83
N PHE A 152 -5.31 -7.93 19.50
CA PHE A 152 -4.76 -8.04 18.15
C PHE A 152 -5.83 -8.53 17.17
N ASN A 153 -6.45 -7.54 16.52
CA ASN A 153 -6.68 -7.55 15.09
C ASN A 153 -7.85 -8.42 14.58
N ILE A 154 -9.09 -8.09 14.97
CA ILE A 154 -10.30 -8.51 14.23
C ILE A 154 -10.52 -7.66 12.95
N SER A 155 -9.48 -6.97 12.46
CA SER A 155 -9.57 -6.13 11.25
C SER A 155 -9.55 -6.94 9.95
N ARG A 156 -9.30 -8.25 10.02
CA ARG A 156 -9.70 -9.22 8.99
C ARG A 156 -10.90 -9.99 9.52
N LEU A 157 -12.02 -9.91 8.81
CA LEU A 157 -13.06 -10.92 8.93
C LEU A 157 -12.38 -12.28 8.65
N PRO A 158 -12.37 -13.25 9.57
CA PRO A 158 -12.14 -14.61 9.17
C PRO A 158 -13.34 -15.02 8.31
N GLU A 159 -13.09 -15.21 7.01
CA GLU A 159 -13.98 -16.04 6.20
C GLU A 159 -13.95 -17.43 6.84
N ILE A 160 -15.05 -17.77 7.53
CA ILE A 160 -15.30 -19.03 8.23
C ILE A 160 -14.53 -19.19 9.55
N ASN A 161 -15.03 -18.58 10.63
CA ASN A 161 -14.76 -19.08 11.99
C ASN A 161 -15.37 -20.49 12.10
N TYR A 162 -14.52 -21.53 12.07
CA TYR A 162 -14.97 -22.89 12.40
C TYR A 162 -15.27 -22.94 13.90
N PHE A 163 -16.55 -22.81 14.25
CA PHE A 163 -17.04 -23.07 15.60
C PHE A 163 -16.77 -24.54 15.97
N TYR A 164 -16.09 -24.76 17.09
CA TYR A 164 -15.93 -26.10 17.67
C TYR A 164 -16.68 -26.17 19.00
N PRO A 165 -17.71 -27.02 19.12
CA PRO A 165 -18.54 -27.07 20.32
C PRO A 165 -17.84 -27.74 21.53
N VAL A 166 -16.63 -28.30 21.37
CA VAL A 166 -15.97 -29.06 22.44
C VAL A 166 -15.08 -28.16 23.30
N VAL A 167 -15.39 -28.10 24.59
CA VAL A 167 -14.67 -27.33 25.60
C VAL A 167 -14.13 -28.24 26.69
N TYR A 168 -12.89 -28.00 27.13
CA TYR A 168 -12.22 -28.78 28.17
C TYR A 168 -12.40 -28.12 29.52
N PHE A 169 -12.74 -28.91 30.53
CA PHE A 169 -12.97 -28.44 31.90
C PHE A 169 -12.21 -29.28 32.91
N ALA A 170 -11.81 -28.68 34.02
CA ALA A 170 -11.36 -29.40 35.21
C ALA A 170 -12.47 -29.43 36.27
N ASP A 171 -12.81 -30.61 36.77
CA ASP A 171 -13.81 -30.80 37.82
C ASP A 171 -13.32 -30.34 39.22
N GLU A 172 -14.09 -30.62 40.27
CA GLU A 172 -13.72 -30.24 41.63
C GLU A 172 -12.49 -30.97 42.17
N GLN A 173 -12.15 -32.12 41.60
CA GLN A 173 -10.98 -32.92 41.97
C GLN A 173 -9.77 -32.60 41.07
N ASP A 174 -9.85 -31.56 40.24
CA ASP A 174 -8.84 -31.20 39.22
C ASP A 174 -8.64 -32.30 38.16
N ASN A 175 -9.64 -33.14 37.93
CA ASN A 175 -9.66 -34.03 36.77
C ASN A 175 -10.18 -33.28 35.54
N TRP A 176 -9.42 -33.31 34.47
CA TRP A 176 -9.77 -32.82 33.16
C TRP A 176 -10.70 -33.80 32.42
N GLY A 177 -11.67 -33.21 31.72
CA GLY A 177 -12.57 -33.86 30.77
C GLY A 177 -13.02 -32.84 29.73
N ALA A 178 -13.83 -33.27 28.76
CA ALA A 178 -14.34 -32.39 27.70
C ALA A 178 -15.83 -32.58 27.49
N ILE A 179 -16.51 -31.48 27.17
CA ILE A 179 -17.95 -31.41 26.98
C ILE A 179 -18.23 -30.75 25.63
N ASN A 180 -19.11 -31.37 24.84
CA ASN A 180 -19.69 -30.70 23.68
C ASN A 180 -20.84 -29.80 24.17
N ILE A 181 -20.71 -28.49 24.03
CA ILE A 181 -21.62 -27.50 24.64
C ILE A 181 -22.98 -27.40 23.93
N GLU A 182 -23.07 -27.83 22.66
CA GLU A 182 -24.33 -27.88 21.92
C GLU A 182 -25.18 -29.06 22.39
N THR A 183 -24.57 -30.24 22.47
CA THR A 183 -25.25 -31.49 22.88
C THR A 183 -25.32 -31.64 24.41
N LYS A 184 -24.48 -30.90 25.14
CA LYS A 184 -24.23 -31.01 26.59
C LYS A 184 -23.66 -32.37 27.01
N GLU A 185 -23.16 -33.17 26.06
CA GLU A 185 -22.60 -34.48 26.31
C GLU A 185 -21.13 -34.41 26.74
N VAL A 186 -20.76 -35.24 27.71
CA VAL A 186 -19.37 -35.44 28.10
C VAL A 186 -18.71 -36.33 27.03
N VAL A 187 -17.92 -35.71 26.15
CA VAL A 187 -17.22 -36.42 25.06
C VAL A 187 -15.90 -37.02 25.52
N ILE A 188 -15.27 -36.45 26.56
CA ILE A 188 -14.10 -37.02 27.23
C ILE A 188 -14.36 -37.10 28.75
N PRO A 189 -14.22 -38.27 29.38
CA PRO A 189 -14.52 -38.43 30.81
C PRO A 189 -13.56 -37.63 31.71
N PHE A 190 -14.11 -37.11 32.80
CA PHE A 190 -13.37 -36.38 33.85
C PHE A 190 -12.54 -37.34 34.70
N LYS A 191 -11.35 -37.71 34.21
CA LYS A 191 -10.42 -38.60 34.94
C LYS A 191 -8.94 -38.27 34.78
N TYR A 192 -8.59 -37.27 33.95
CA TYR A 192 -7.21 -36.97 33.60
C TYR A 192 -6.64 -35.88 34.51
N GLN A 193 -5.54 -36.12 35.22
CA GLN A 193 -4.98 -35.13 36.16
C GLN A 193 -4.22 -33.99 35.47
N LYS A 194 -3.89 -34.11 34.18
CA LYS A 194 -3.24 -33.04 33.39
C LYS A 194 -3.85 -32.93 32.00
N ALA A 195 -4.02 -31.69 31.53
CA ALA A 195 -4.27 -31.34 30.14
C ALA A 195 -3.13 -30.45 29.61
N ASP A 196 -2.51 -30.85 28.51
CA ASP A 196 -1.40 -30.15 27.86
C ASP A 196 -1.84 -29.62 26.48
N TYR A 197 -1.68 -28.31 26.28
CA TYR A 197 -2.12 -27.60 25.08
C TYR A 197 -0.96 -27.30 24.12
N ASP A 198 0.29 -27.56 24.53
CA ASP A 198 1.51 -27.21 23.78
C ASP A 198 1.98 -28.36 22.86
N VAL A 199 1.09 -29.31 22.53
CA VAL A 199 1.44 -30.49 21.72
C VAL A 199 1.25 -30.27 20.22
N GLY A 200 0.42 -29.32 19.79
CA GLY A 200 0.21 -28.99 18.38
C GLY A 200 -1.09 -28.22 18.15
N SER A 201 -1.15 -27.42 17.08
CA SER A 201 -2.34 -26.62 16.76
C SER A 201 -3.56 -27.55 16.56
N GLY A 202 -4.59 -27.38 17.40
CA GLY A 202 -5.84 -28.15 17.32
C GLY A 202 -5.88 -29.48 18.09
N TYR A 203 -4.90 -29.78 18.96
CA TYR A 203 -4.89 -30.98 19.81
C TYR A 203 -4.63 -30.68 21.29
N VAL A 204 -5.18 -31.51 22.18
CA VAL A 204 -4.88 -31.53 23.63
C VAL A 204 -4.39 -32.91 24.02
N GLU A 205 -3.28 -32.97 24.76
CA GLU A 205 -2.81 -34.22 25.38
C GLU A 205 -3.34 -34.31 26.82
N LEU A 206 -4.09 -35.36 27.13
CA LEU A 206 -4.65 -35.62 28.46
C LEU A 206 -3.91 -36.77 29.12
N ILE A 207 -3.51 -36.60 30.38
CA ILE A 207 -2.70 -37.57 31.12
C ILE A 207 -3.40 -37.99 32.41
N GLU A 208 -3.65 -39.29 32.55
CA GLU A 208 -4.17 -39.95 33.75
C GLU A 208 -2.99 -40.51 34.56
N ARG A 209 -2.98 -40.29 35.87
CA ARG A 209 -1.92 -40.72 36.79
C ARG A 209 -2.51 -41.42 38.00
N ASP A 210 -1.78 -42.42 38.51
CA ASP A 210 -2.08 -43.05 39.79
C ASP A 210 -1.78 -42.07 40.93
N LEU A 211 -2.80 -41.79 41.74
CA LEU A 211 -2.73 -40.82 42.82
C LEU A 211 -1.81 -41.25 43.98
N LYS A 212 -1.42 -42.52 44.07
CA LYS A 212 -0.58 -43.08 45.14
C LYS A 212 0.90 -42.98 44.84
N ASN A 213 1.31 -43.27 43.61
CA ASN A 213 2.73 -43.32 43.21
C ASN A 213 3.10 -42.32 42.11
N GLY A 214 2.13 -41.61 41.52
CA GLY A 214 2.34 -40.60 40.47
C GLY A 214 2.63 -41.18 39.08
N GLU A 215 2.60 -42.51 38.93
CA GLU A 215 2.82 -43.18 37.65
C GLU A 215 1.71 -42.85 36.66
N GLU A 216 2.10 -42.66 35.41
CA GLU A 216 1.13 -42.49 34.33
C GLU A 216 0.32 -43.79 34.15
N ILE A 217 -1.01 -43.69 34.10
CA ILE A 217 -1.96 -44.80 33.83
C ILE A 217 -2.38 -44.77 32.36
N SER A 218 -2.70 -43.59 31.83
CA SER A 218 -3.02 -43.42 30.41
C SER A 218 -2.62 -42.03 29.93
N ARG A 219 -2.37 -41.91 28.64
CA ARG A 219 -2.14 -40.65 27.96
C ARG A 219 -2.83 -40.74 26.61
N VAL A 220 -3.62 -39.73 26.29
CA VAL A 220 -4.42 -39.69 25.07
C VAL A 220 -4.29 -38.32 24.41
N LEU A 221 -4.25 -38.30 23.08
CA LEU A 221 -4.30 -37.10 22.29
C LEU A 221 -5.73 -36.93 21.75
N VAL A 222 -6.31 -35.75 21.94
CA VAL A 222 -7.71 -35.47 21.59
C VAL A 222 -7.77 -34.32 20.58
N ASN A 223 -8.61 -34.46 19.55
CA ASN A 223 -8.82 -33.42 18.54
C ASN A 223 -9.89 -32.40 18.96
N LYS A 224 -10.12 -31.39 18.11
CA LYS A 224 -11.16 -30.35 18.28
C LYS A 224 -12.61 -30.87 18.28
N GLN A 225 -12.84 -32.10 17.83
CA GLN A 225 -14.14 -32.79 17.93
C GLN A 225 -14.31 -33.57 19.23
N GLY A 226 -13.30 -33.58 20.12
CA GLY A 226 -13.35 -34.37 21.34
C GLY A 226 -13.13 -35.87 21.12
N GLU A 227 -12.55 -36.25 19.99
CA GLU A 227 -12.24 -37.63 19.66
C GLU A 227 -10.79 -37.95 20.06
N ILE A 228 -10.58 -39.11 20.70
CA ILE A 228 -9.22 -39.61 20.96
C ILE A 228 -8.63 -40.07 19.63
N VAL A 229 -7.56 -39.41 19.18
CA VAL A 229 -6.90 -39.64 17.89
C VAL A 229 -5.59 -40.40 18.01
N LEU A 230 -5.01 -40.49 19.21
CA LEU A 230 -3.80 -41.26 19.47
C LEU A 230 -3.70 -41.63 20.95
N GLU A 231 -3.13 -42.80 21.25
CA GLU A 231 -2.62 -43.15 22.58
C GLU A 231 -1.09 -43.13 22.56
N PRO A 232 -0.42 -42.02 22.95
CA PRO A 232 1.02 -41.87 22.76
C PRO A 232 1.86 -42.93 23.48
N ARG A 233 1.36 -43.55 24.56
CA ARG A 233 2.09 -44.60 25.31
C ARG A 233 2.38 -45.87 24.51
N LEU A 234 1.68 -46.08 23.40
CA LEU A 234 1.91 -47.23 22.52
C LEU A 234 3.17 -47.07 21.66
N TYR A 235 3.78 -45.88 21.68
CA TYR A 235 4.86 -45.44 20.82
C TYR A 235 5.98 -44.78 21.63
N ASP A 236 7.20 -44.79 21.09
CA ASP A 236 8.34 -44.11 21.69
C ASP A 236 8.24 -42.59 21.52
N GLN A 237 7.79 -42.15 20.35
CA GLN A 237 7.65 -40.73 19.96
C GLN A 237 6.54 -40.54 18.92
N TYR A 238 6.06 -39.30 18.75
CA TYR A 238 5.14 -38.92 17.68
C TYR A 238 5.37 -37.48 17.18
N SER A 239 4.93 -37.19 15.95
CA SER A 239 4.97 -35.87 15.32
C SER A 239 3.81 -35.66 14.36
N PHE A 240 3.46 -34.41 14.05
CA PHE A 240 2.32 -34.08 13.16
C PHE A 240 2.78 -33.84 11.73
N LEU A 241 2.08 -34.41 10.75
CA LEU A 241 2.33 -34.20 9.31
C LEU A 241 1.28 -33.31 8.63
N GLY A 242 0.21 -32.92 9.34
CA GLY A 242 -0.90 -32.13 8.80
C GLY A 242 -2.13 -32.98 8.43
N GLU A 243 -3.28 -32.32 8.24
CA GLU A 243 -4.56 -32.96 7.81
C GLU A 243 -4.99 -34.19 8.65
N GLY A 244 -4.64 -34.19 9.95
CA GLY A 244 -4.94 -35.26 10.89
C GLY A 244 -3.98 -36.46 10.86
N TYR A 245 -2.94 -36.44 10.02
CA TYR A 245 -1.93 -37.48 9.99
C TYR A 245 -0.89 -37.26 11.10
N ILE A 246 -0.74 -38.29 11.93
CA ILE A 246 0.24 -38.33 13.02
C ILE A 246 1.26 -39.41 12.68
N GLN A 247 2.51 -39.00 12.56
CA GLN A 247 3.63 -39.92 12.49
C GLN A 247 3.96 -40.43 13.88
N VAL A 248 4.16 -41.74 13.99
CA VAL A 248 4.50 -42.41 15.25
C VAL A 248 5.77 -43.22 15.06
N GLN A 249 6.59 -43.31 16.11
CA GLN A 249 7.81 -44.12 16.12
C GLN A 249 7.71 -45.21 17.19
N LYS A 250 8.07 -46.45 16.84
CA LYS A 250 8.20 -47.58 17.75
C LYS A 250 9.35 -48.46 17.32
N ASP A 251 10.21 -48.87 18.26
CA ASP A 251 11.37 -49.73 17.99
C ASP A 251 12.27 -49.14 16.88
N GLN A 252 12.47 -47.81 16.91
CA GLN A 252 13.21 -47.02 15.90
C GLN A 252 12.61 -47.00 14.49
N LYS A 253 11.38 -47.53 14.31
CA LYS A 253 10.66 -47.50 13.05
C LYS A 253 9.46 -46.57 13.09
N TYR A 254 9.23 -45.88 11.99
CA TYR A 254 8.14 -44.94 11.79
C TYR A 254 6.94 -45.62 11.13
N GLY A 255 5.75 -45.18 11.55
CA GLY A 255 4.44 -45.51 10.98
C GLY A 255 3.52 -44.29 11.02
N ILE A 256 2.31 -44.44 10.51
CA ILE A 256 1.32 -43.37 10.40
C ILE A 256 0.01 -43.80 11.07
N VAL A 257 -0.53 -42.93 11.91
CA VAL A 257 -1.85 -43.05 12.54
C VAL A 257 -2.70 -41.85 12.14
N LYS A 258 -3.99 -42.08 11.91
CA LYS A 258 -4.99 -41.03 11.71
C LYS A 258 -6.27 -41.43 12.42
N ASN A 259 -6.80 -40.56 13.27
CA ASN A 259 -8.03 -40.78 14.05
C ASN A 259 -8.02 -42.14 14.79
N ASN A 260 -6.93 -42.42 15.51
CA ASN A 260 -6.69 -43.66 16.26
C ASN A 260 -6.72 -44.95 15.41
N ARG A 261 -6.64 -44.82 14.08
CA ARG A 261 -6.47 -45.93 13.16
C ARG A 261 -5.04 -45.95 12.65
N GLU A 262 -4.38 -47.10 12.78
CA GLU A 262 -3.12 -47.35 12.09
C GLU A 262 -3.37 -47.35 10.58
N ILE A 263 -2.74 -46.39 9.89
CA ILE A 263 -2.77 -46.24 8.43
C ILE A 263 -1.59 -46.98 7.83
N ILE A 264 -0.40 -46.77 8.41
CA ILE A 264 0.82 -47.49 8.06
C ILE A 264 1.44 -48.02 9.36
N PRO A 265 1.68 -49.33 9.50
CA PRO A 265 2.37 -49.87 10.67
C PRO A 265 3.78 -49.29 10.82
N THR A 266 4.39 -49.43 12.00
CA THR A 266 5.77 -48.98 12.28
C THR A 266 6.81 -49.84 11.56
N ILE A 267 6.94 -49.63 10.26
CA ILE A 267 7.75 -50.45 9.35
C ILE A 267 8.93 -49.71 8.72
N SER A 268 8.91 -48.38 8.71
CA SER A 268 9.88 -47.56 7.99
C SER A 268 11.06 -47.17 8.88
N GLU A 269 12.30 -47.32 8.41
CA GLU A 269 13.49 -46.78 9.12
C GLU A 269 13.66 -45.26 8.92
N LYS A 270 12.81 -44.65 8.10
CA LYS A 270 12.84 -43.22 7.76
C LYS A 270 11.49 -42.57 8.05
N GLU A 271 11.53 -41.27 8.34
CA GLU A 271 10.34 -40.42 8.50
C GLU A 271 9.56 -40.29 7.19
N PHE A 272 8.26 -40.09 7.34
CA PHE A 272 7.31 -39.80 6.29
C PHE A 272 7.13 -38.28 6.14
N GLU A 273 6.84 -37.87 4.92
CA GLU A 273 6.39 -36.52 4.59
C GLU A 273 4.97 -36.59 4.03
N PHE A 274 4.14 -35.61 4.34
CA PHE A 274 2.83 -35.44 3.73
C PHE A 274 2.93 -34.40 2.61
N TYR A 275 2.88 -34.87 1.37
CA TYR A 275 3.08 -34.06 0.18
C TYR A 275 1.85 -34.16 -0.72
N GLU A 276 1.08 -33.07 -0.83
CA GLU A 276 -0.09 -32.95 -1.71
C GLU A 276 -1.07 -34.13 -1.59
N GLY A 277 -1.37 -34.58 -0.37
CA GLY A 277 -2.28 -35.69 -0.14
C GLY A 277 -1.66 -37.08 -0.29
N LEU A 278 -0.35 -37.20 -0.42
CA LEU A 278 0.39 -38.47 -0.43
C LEU A 278 1.30 -38.58 0.79
N LEU A 279 1.49 -39.80 1.29
CA LEU A 279 2.47 -40.11 2.33
C LEU A 279 3.72 -40.67 1.64
N ILE A 280 4.82 -39.93 1.68
CA ILE A 280 6.05 -40.29 0.99
C ILE A 280 7.18 -40.52 1.98
N ILE A 281 8.07 -41.46 1.67
CA ILE A 281 9.31 -41.65 2.39
C ILE A 281 10.42 -41.12 1.49
N ASP A 282 11.00 -39.97 1.81
CA ASP A 282 12.18 -39.47 1.08
C ASP A 282 13.28 -38.94 2.02
N ARG A 283 14.51 -39.11 1.54
CA ARG A 283 15.68 -38.31 1.91
C ARG A 283 16.52 -38.19 0.65
N TRP A 284 16.21 -37.22 -0.21
CA TRP A 284 17.04 -36.45 -1.17
C TRP A 284 18.26 -37.08 -1.89
N ARG A 285 18.63 -38.35 -1.72
CA ARG A 285 19.88 -38.96 -2.22
C ARG A 285 19.85 -40.50 -2.37
N THR A 286 18.75 -41.22 -2.09
CA THR A 286 18.76 -42.71 -2.15
C THR A 286 18.04 -43.33 -3.35
N GLY A 287 17.33 -42.56 -4.17
CA GLY A 287 16.73 -43.04 -5.43
C GLY A 287 15.49 -43.95 -5.30
N GLU A 288 15.16 -44.44 -4.11
CA GLU A 288 13.91 -45.18 -3.85
C GLU A 288 12.92 -44.28 -3.08
N THR A 289 12.00 -43.64 -3.80
CA THR A 289 10.83 -42.96 -3.21
C THR A 289 9.71 -43.99 -3.04
N ARG A 290 9.34 -44.31 -1.80
CA ARG A 290 8.12 -45.08 -1.53
C ARG A 290 6.97 -44.13 -1.34
N ILE A 291 5.87 -44.39 -2.04
CA ILE A 291 4.69 -43.53 -2.07
C ILE A 291 3.53 -44.36 -1.54
N TYR A 292 2.79 -43.81 -0.59
CA TYR A 292 1.60 -44.42 -0.02
C TYR A 292 0.40 -43.51 -0.28
N SER A 293 -0.74 -44.13 -0.56
CA SER A 293 -2.02 -43.43 -0.64
C SER A 293 -2.40 -42.82 0.72
N PRO A 294 -3.37 -41.87 0.78
CA PRO A 294 -3.88 -41.35 2.04
C PRO A 294 -4.37 -42.44 3.02
N GLU A 295 -4.75 -43.61 2.49
CA GLU A 295 -5.22 -44.79 3.23
C GLU A 295 -4.09 -45.77 3.59
N GLY A 296 -2.83 -45.44 3.28
CA GLY A 296 -1.67 -46.25 3.65
C GLY A 296 -1.35 -47.41 2.70
N THR A 297 -1.95 -47.43 1.51
CA THR A 297 -1.64 -48.46 0.50
C THR A 297 -0.37 -48.08 -0.25
N LEU A 298 0.61 -48.99 -0.30
CA LEU A 298 1.83 -48.78 -1.08
C LEU A 298 1.49 -48.68 -2.58
N ILE A 299 1.91 -47.60 -3.21
CA ILE A 299 1.76 -47.37 -4.65
C ILE A 299 3.06 -47.82 -5.34
N GLU A 300 3.02 -48.99 -5.97
CA GLU A 300 4.15 -49.52 -6.72
C GLU A 300 4.23 -48.87 -8.11
N LEU A 301 5.22 -48.01 -8.31
CA LEU A 301 5.55 -47.48 -9.62
C LEU A 301 6.44 -48.46 -10.40
N PRO A 302 6.28 -48.60 -11.73
CA PRO A 302 7.19 -49.40 -12.54
C PRO A 302 8.63 -48.89 -12.46
N GLU A 303 9.59 -49.77 -12.76
CA GLU A 303 11.01 -49.39 -12.79
C GLU A 303 11.24 -48.16 -13.68
N ASN A 304 12.04 -47.20 -13.20
CA ASN A 304 12.34 -45.91 -13.87
C ASN A 304 11.20 -44.88 -13.87
N TYR A 305 10.10 -45.12 -13.14
CA TYR A 305 9.09 -44.10 -12.88
C TYR A 305 9.32 -43.42 -11.53
N ARG A 306 9.09 -42.11 -11.48
CA ARG A 306 9.12 -41.32 -10.23
C ARG A 306 7.96 -40.34 -10.15
N LEU A 307 7.51 -40.05 -8.93
CA LEU A 307 6.52 -39.00 -8.66
C LEU A 307 7.10 -37.63 -9.01
N ILE A 308 6.28 -36.80 -9.65
CA ILE A 308 6.61 -35.40 -9.94
C ILE A 308 5.75 -34.46 -9.11
N ASP A 309 4.44 -34.67 -9.11
CA ASP A 309 3.48 -33.70 -8.61
C ASP A 309 2.19 -34.43 -8.19
N GLY A 310 1.68 -34.20 -6.98
CA GLY A 310 0.39 -34.68 -6.48
C GLY A 310 -0.76 -33.68 -6.73
N PHE A 311 -0.45 -32.55 -7.37
CA PHE A 311 -1.28 -31.41 -7.74
C PHE A 311 -1.87 -30.62 -6.57
N SER A 312 -2.57 -31.31 -5.68
CA SER A 312 -3.13 -30.73 -4.46
C SER A 312 -3.60 -31.84 -3.53
N LYS A 313 -3.86 -31.50 -2.27
CA LYS A 313 -4.47 -32.43 -1.30
C LYS A 313 -5.87 -32.93 -1.73
N ASP A 314 -6.60 -32.11 -2.49
CA ASP A 314 -7.96 -32.43 -2.94
C ASP A 314 -7.96 -33.27 -4.23
N SER A 315 -6.85 -33.28 -4.97
CA SER A 315 -6.71 -34.10 -6.17
C SER A 315 -6.68 -35.59 -5.84
N GLN A 316 -7.37 -36.40 -6.65
CA GLN A 316 -7.34 -37.87 -6.58
C GLN A 316 -6.31 -38.47 -7.55
N VAL A 317 -5.60 -37.63 -8.29
CA VAL A 317 -4.59 -38.04 -9.26
C VAL A 317 -3.23 -37.42 -8.94
N MET A 318 -2.21 -37.97 -9.57
CA MET A 318 -0.83 -37.55 -9.46
C MET A 318 -0.14 -37.68 -10.82
N SER A 319 0.89 -36.88 -11.01
CA SER A 319 1.78 -36.89 -12.14
C SER A 319 3.05 -37.66 -11.82
N VAL A 320 3.39 -38.61 -12.68
CA VAL A 320 4.66 -39.34 -12.63
C VAL A 320 5.39 -39.17 -13.94
N ILE A 321 6.72 -39.28 -13.91
CA ILE A 321 7.56 -39.24 -15.11
C ILE A 321 8.32 -40.57 -15.24
N ASN A 322 8.51 -41.00 -16.48
CA ASN A 322 9.43 -42.09 -16.81
C ASN A 322 10.80 -41.49 -17.17
N ASP A 323 11.81 -41.78 -16.36
CA ASP A 323 13.15 -41.19 -16.52
C ASP A 323 13.89 -41.66 -17.77
N LYS A 324 13.53 -42.82 -18.34
CA LYS A 324 14.18 -43.33 -19.57
C LYS A 324 13.81 -42.51 -20.80
N ASN A 325 12.57 -42.05 -20.89
CA ASN A 325 12.05 -41.35 -22.07
C ASN A 325 11.56 -39.92 -21.78
N GLN A 326 11.64 -39.48 -20.51
CA GLN A 326 11.19 -38.18 -20.02
C GLN A 326 9.70 -37.90 -20.33
N GLN A 327 8.87 -38.94 -20.41
CA GLN A 327 7.43 -38.81 -20.64
C GLN A 327 6.64 -38.85 -19.34
N TYR A 328 5.65 -37.96 -19.27
CA TYR A 328 4.74 -37.86 -18.15
C TYR A 328 3.59 -38.87 -18.28
N SER A 329 3.01 -39.24 -17.14
CA SER A 329 1.79 -40.03 -17.03
C SER A 329 0.95 -39.51 -15.86
N ILE A 330 -0.37 -39.63 -15.97
CA ILE A 330 -1.29 -39.36 -14.88
C ILE A 330 -1.78 -40.68 -14.31
N TRP A 331 -1.69 -40.81 -12.99
CA TRP A 331 -2.12 -41.98 -12.23
C TRP A 331 -3.07 -41.52 -11.12
N THR A 332 -3.98 -42.38 -10.69
CA THR A 332 -4.73 -42.13 -9.44
C THR A 332 -3.78 -42.25 -8.25
N LYS A 333 -4.11 -41.60 -7.13
CA LYS A 333 -3.42 -41.78 -5.85
C LYS A 333 -3.63 -43.18 -5.23
N SER A 334 -4.33 -44.07 -5.93
CA SER A 334 -4.41 -45.51 -5.64
C SER A 334 -3.52 -46.36 -6.56
N GLY A 335 -2.74 -45.75 -7.46
CA GLY A 335 -1.81 -46.45 -8.34
C GLY A 335 -2.38 -46.92 -9.68
N LYS A 336 -3.58 -46.49 -10.09
CA LYS A 336 -4.13 -46.81 -11.41
C LYS A 336 -3.67 -45.78 -12.44
N LYS A 337 -2.94 -46.22 -13.47
CA LYS A 337 -2.58 -45.36 -14.62
C LYS A 337 -3.83 -44.95 -15.40
N LEU A 338 -4.00 -43.65 -15.64
CA LEU A 338 -5.10 -43.06 -16.43
C LEU A 338 -4.64 -42.58 -17.81
N PHE A 339 -3.52 -41.85 -17.85
CA PHE A 339 -2.95 -41.28 -19.08
C PHE A 339 -1.44 -41.55 -19.14
N ASP A 340 -0.90 -41.75 -20.33
CA ASP A 340 0.51 -42.05 -20.58
C ASP A 340 1.00 -41.32 -21.84
N HIS A 341 2.32 -41.33 -22.07
CA HIS A 341 3.00 -40.70 -23.19
C HIS A 341 2.70 -39.20 -23.32
N LEU A 342 2.62 -38.52 -22.17
CA LEU A 342 2.37 -37.09 -22.10
C LEU A 342 3.70 -36.32 -22.17
N LEU A 343 3.64 -35.13 -22.75
CA LEU A 343 4.75 -34.19 -22.74
C LEU A 343 4.88 -33.47 -21.39
N ARG A 344 3.74 -33.17 -20.76
CA ARG A 344 3.66 -32.43 -19.50
C ARG A 344 2.30 -32.63 -18.85
N ALA A 345 2.27 -32.48 -17.53
CA ALA A 345 1.07 -32.23 -16.77
C ALA A 345 1.30 -31.08 -15.78
N GLN A 346 0.32 -30.19 -15.60
CA GLN A 346 0.41 -29.06 -14.66
C GLN A 346 -0.98 -28.67 -14.16
N ILE A 347 -1.08 -28.13 -12.95
CA ILE A 347 -2.33 -27.55 -12.45
C ILE A 347 -2.65 -26.23 -13.18
N VAL A 348 -3.93 -25.93 -13.37
CA VAL A 348 -4.45 -24.67 -13.90
C VAL A 348 -5.44 -24.11 -12.88
N GLY A 349 -5.04 -23.01 -12.23
CA GLY A 349 -5.74 -22.51 -11.05
C GLY A 349 -5.74 -23.56 -9.94
N ASN A 350 -6.89 -23.76 -9.29
CA ASN A 350 -7.07 -24.75 -8.22
C ASN A 350 -8.07 -25.86 -8.58
N GLN A 351 -8.50 -25.94 -9.85
CA GLN A 351 -9.66 -26.74 -10.25
C GLN A 351 -9.36 -27.78 -11.33
N TYR A 352 -8.37 -27.51 -12.19
CA TYR A 352 -8.12 -28.30 -13.38
C TYR A 352 -6.66 -28.71 -13.51
N ILE A 353 -6.42 -29.80 -14.22
CA ILE A 353 -5.09 -30.31 -14.55
C ILE A 353 -4.97 -30.30 -16.08
N LYS A 354 -4.03 -29.51 -16.59
CA LYS A 354 -3.64 -29.51 -18.00
C LYS A 354 -2.73 -30.69 -18.28
N ILE A 355 -3.11 -31.51 -19.26
CA ILE A 355 -2.24 -32.54 -19.83
C ILE A 355 -1.94 -32.22 -21.29
N SER A 356 -0.71 -32.43 -21.73
CA SER A 356 -0.26 -32.08 -23.09
C SER A 356 0.29 -33.28 -23.84
N LYS A 357 -0.04 -33.41 -25.14
CA LYS A 357 0.49 -34.40 -26.08
C LYS A 357 1.08 -33.73 -27.31
N GLY A 358 2.17 -34.26 -27.87
CA GLY A 358 2.82 -33.70 -29.06
C GLY A 358 4.28 -34.12 -29.19
N LYS A 359 5.03 -33.45 -30.09
CA LYS A 359 6.44 -33.77 -30.36
C LYS A 359 7.45 -32.82 -29.71
N ASN A 360 7.10 -31.56 -29.41
CA ASN A 360 8.06 -30.59 -28.89
C ASN A 360 7.40 -29.46 -28.08
N LEU A 361 7.83 -29.24 -26.83
CA LEU A 361 7.37 -28.13 -25.99
C LEU A 361 8.17 -26.83 -26.21
N ALA A 362 9.43 -26.93 -26.65
CA ALA A 362 10.37 -25.81 -26.63
C ALA A 362 10.06 -24.72 -27.67
N PHE A 363 9.32 -25.05 -28.73
CA PHE A 363 9.03 -24.14 -29.84
C PHE A 363 7.54 -23.85 -30.03
N TYR A 364 6.68 -24.25 -29.08
CA TYR A 364 5.21 -24.17 -29.20
C TYR A 364 4.61 -24.86 -30.44
N GLU A 365 5.41 -25.65 -31.17
CA GLU A 365 4.98 -26.31 -32.39
C GLU A 365 4.40 -27.71 -32.11
N ASN A 366 3.18 -27.94 -32.61
CA ASN A 366 2.56 -29.25 -32.74
C ASN A 366 2.28 -30.01 -31.43
N TYR A 367 1.92 -29.29 -30.37
CA TYR A 367 1.35 -29.90 -29.17
C TYR A 367 -0.08 -29.42 -28.93
N LYS A 368 -0.90 -30.30 -28.35
CA LYS A 368 -2.27 -29.99 -27.94
C LYS A 368 -2.44 -30.35 -26.49
N SER A 369 -3.34 -29.65 -25.82
CA SER A 369 -3.60 -29.83 -24.40
C SER A 369 -5.08 -30.10 -24.15
N ALA A 370 -5.33 -30.96 -23.17
CA ALA A 370 -6.64 -31.25 -22.62
C ALA A 370 -6.68 -30.81 -21.14
N LEU A 371 -7.88 -30.59 -20.61
CA LEU A 371 -8.10 -30.35 -19.17
C LEU A 371 -8.77 -31.56 -18.54
N LEU A 372 -8.27 -31.93 -17.37
CA LEU A 372 -8.88 -32.89 -16.46
C LEU A 372 -9.43 -32.17 -15.22
N ASP A 373 -10.49 -32.70 -14.61
CA ASP A 373 -10.85 -32.34 -13.24
C ASP A 373 -9.85 -32.92 -12.23
N LEU A 374 -9.97 -32.52 -10.95
CA LEU A 374 -9.13 -33.04 -9.87
C LEU A 374 -9.27 -34.55 -9.62
N ASN A 375 -10.29 -35.20 -10.19
CA ASN A 375 -10.50 -36.64 -10.12
C ASN A 375 -9.84 -37.39 -11.30
N GLY A 376 -9.28 -36.67 -12.28
CA GLY A 376 -8.67 -37.24 -13.48
C GLY A 376 -9.64 -37.49 -14.63
N ASN A 377 -10.88 -37.01 -14.58
CA ASN A 377 -11.83 -37.09 -15.69
C ASN A 377 -11.55 -35.98 -16.69
N MET A 378 -11.58 -36.31 -17.98
CA MET A 378 -11.41 -35.29 -19.03
C MET A 378 -12.65 -34.40 -19.11
N VAL A 379 -12.45 -33.10 -18.91
CA VAL A 379 -13.51 -32.08 -18.97
C VAL A 379 -13.42 -31.24 -20.24
N LEU A 380 -12.23 -31.15 -20.85
CA LEU A 380 -12.02 -30.51 -22.14
C LEU A 380 -10.99 -31.30 -22.93
N ASP A 381 -11.35 -31.72 -24.14
CA ASP A 381 -10.47 -32.50 -25.02
C ASP A 381 -9.33 -31.63 -25.59
N TYR A 382 -8.44 -32.24 -26.38
CA TYR A 382 -7.27 -31.64 -27.03
C TYR A 382 -7.62 -30.56 -28.09
N LYS A 383 -8.27 -29.48 -27.65
CA LYS A 383 -8.75 -28.36 -28.46
C LYS A 383 -7.74 -27.22 -28.52
N TYR A 384 -7.11 -26.89 -27.40
CA TYR A 384 -6.25 -25.70 -27.23
C TYR A 384 -4.78 -26.09 -27.03
N THR A 385 -3.87 -25.15 -27.22
CA THR A 385 -2.44 -25.33 -26.92
C THR A 385 -2.17 -25.04 -25.44
N GLU A 386 -2.74 -23.96 -24.89
CA GLU A 386 -2.49 -23.53 -23.51
C GLU A 386 -3.73 -23.11 -22.74
N PHE A 387 -3.58 -23.16 -21.41
CA PHE A 387 -4.58 -22.81 -20.42
C PHE A 387 -3.86 -22.11 -19.27
N ASN A 388 -4.28 -20.89 -18.93
CA ASN A 388 -3.78 -20.12 -17.80
C ASN A 388 -4.98 -19.66 -16.97
N ALA A 389 -4.86 -19.68 -15.64
CA ALA A 389 -5.88 -19.11 -14.77
C ALA A 389 -5.75 -17.58 -14.75
N VAL A 390 -6.89 -16.89 -14.83
CA VAL A 390 -7.00 -15.46 -14.65
C VAL A 390 -7.81 -15.22 -13.39
N ASP A 391 -7.13 -14.78 -12.33
CA ASP A 391 -7.78 -14.47 -11.06
C ASP A 391 -8.50 -13.13 -11.16
N ILE A 392 -9.82 -13.18 -10.97
CA ILE A 392 -10.71 -12.01 -10.96
C ILE A 392 -11.16 -11.77 -9.52
N ARG A 393 -11.21 -10.50 -9.11
CA ARG A 393 -11.61 -10.16 -7.74
C ARG A 393 -13.05 -10.58 -7.49
N ASN A 394 -13.28 -11.25 -6.35
CA ASN A 394 -14.60 -11.66 -5.86
C ASN A 394 -15.39 -12.58 -6.81
N ASN A 395 -14.74 -13.19 -7.80
CA ASN A 395 -15.36 -14.11 -8.75
C ASN A 395 -14.52 -15.39 -8.87
N PRO A 396 -15.12 -16.51 -9.30
CA PRO A 396 -14.37 -17.70 -9.67
C PRO A 396 -13.29 -17.37 -10.71
N PRO A 397 -12.11 -18.01 -10.67
CA PRO A 397 -11.07 -17.79 -11.64
C PRO A 397 -11.57 -18.16 -13.04
N LEU A 398 -11.23 -17.33 -14.03
CA LEU A 398 -11.48 -17.62 -15.44
C LEU A 398 -10.28 -18.35 -16.04
N ILE A 399 -10.45 -18.89 -17.23
CA ILE A 399 -9.39 -19.62 -17.94
C ILE A 399 -9.08 -18.90 -19.24
N GLU A 400 -7.91 -18.27 -19.31
CA GLU A 400 -7.34 -17.86 -20.58
C GLU A 400 -6.89 -19.10 -21.36
N THR A 401 -7.30 -19.15 -22.62
CA THR A 401 -6.98 -20.21 -23.55
C THR A 401 -6.17 -19.66 -24.69
N ARG A 402 -5.21 -20.48 -25.17
CA ARG A 402 -4.43 -20.18 -26.36
C ARG A 402 -4.64 -21.27 -27.40
N LEU A 403 -4.80 -20.88 -28.66
CA LEU A 403 -4.71 -21.74 -29.82
C LEU A 403 -3.68 -21.16 -30.79
N ILE A 404 -2.48 -21.73 -30.80
CA ILE A 404 -1.34 -21.19 -31.56
C ILE A 404 -0.99 -19.79 -31.02
N ASP A 405 -1.33 -18.73 -31.76
CA ASP A 405 -1.08 -17.33 -31.41
C ASP A 405 -2.38 -16.60 -31.01
N ASP A 406 -3.53 -17.23 -31.19
CA ASP A 406 -4.83 -16.68 -30.81
C ASP A 406 -5.14 -16.97 -29.34
N LEU A 407 -5.70 -15.97 -28.65
CA LEU A 407 -6.14 -15.98 -27.27
C LEU A 407 -7.66 -15.83 -27.18
N GLY A 408 -8.24 -16.48 -26.16
CA GLY A 408 -9.64 -16.39 -25.78
C GLY A 408 -9.82 -16.66 -24.28
N ILE A 409 -11.01 -16.41 -23.74
CA ILE A 409 -11.34 -16.62 -22.31
C ILE A 409 -12.53 -17.57 -22.19
N LEU A 410 -12.41 -18.55 -21.30
CA LEU A 410 -13.50 -19.40 -20.84
C LEU A 410 -13.89 -19.04 -19.40
N ASP A 411 -15.15 -19.29 -19.04
CA ASP A 411 -15.62 -19.25 -17.66
C ASP A 411 -15.16 -20.47 -16.85
N SER A 412 -15.50 -20.49 -15.56
CA SER A 412 -15.19 -21.62 -14.67
C SER A 412 -15.89 -22.92 -15.06
N ASP A 413 -17.00 -22.85 -15.82
CA ASP A 413 -17.71 -23.99 -16.39
C ASP A 413 -17.16 -24.40 -17.77
N LEU A 414 -16.04 -23.81 -18.20
CA LEU A 414 -15.40 -24.01 -19.50
C LEU A 414 -16.24 -23.54 -20.70
N LYS A 415 -17.21 -22.65 -20.49
CA LYS A 415 -17.97 -21.98 -21.56
C LYS A 415 -17.19 -20.79 -22.10
N GLU A 416 -17.27 -20.57 -23.40
CA GLU A 416 -16.57 -19.47 -24.06
C GLU A 416 -17.20 -18.11 -23.69
N LEU A 417 -16.38 -17.23 -23.11
CA LEU A 417 -16.73 -15.83 -22.82
C LEU A 417 -16.16 -14.88 -23.87
N ILE A 418 -14.90 -15.11 -24.24
CA ILE A 418 -14.20 -14.36 -25.30
C ILE A 418 -13.65 -15.37 -26.29
N PRO A 419 -14.00 -15.28 -27.59
CA PRO A 419 -13.59 -16.26 -28.59
C PRO A 419 -12.07 -16.24 -28.80
N VAL A 420 -11.50 -17.41 -29.09
CA VAL A 420 -10.06 -17.60 -29.34
C VAL A 420 -9.64 -17.03 -30.71
N THR A 421 -9.53 -15.71 -30.81
CA THR A 421 -9.27 -14.99 -32.07
C THR A 421 -8.39 -13.74 -31.91
N PHE A 422 -7.94 -13.46 -30.68
CA PHE A 422 -7.24 -12.22 -30.35
C PHE A 422 -5.75 -12.46 -30.17
N GLN A 423 -4.91 -11.54 -30.64
CA GLN A 423 -3.47 -11.63 -30.43
C GLN A 423 -3.10 -11.32 -28.97
N ARG A 424 -3.87 -10.44 -28.31
CA ARG A 424 -3.65 -10.02 -26.93
C ARG A 424 -4.96 -9.89 -26.19
N ILE A 425 -5.01 -10.40 -24.96
CA ILE A 425 -6.09 -10.15 -23.99
C ILE A 425 -5.41 -9.70 -22.68
N SER A 426 -5.97 -8.68 -22.03
CA SER A 426 -5.48 -8.20 -20.73
C SER A 426 -6.64 -7.82 -19.82
N TYR A 427 -6.64 -8.37 -18.60
CA TYR A 427 -7.61 -8.02 -17.56
C TYR A 427 -7.25 -6.69 -16.89
N ASN A 428 -8.15 -5.72 -16.94
CA ASN A 428 -8.06 -4.47 -16.21
C ASN A 428 -8.82 -4.59 -14.89
N SER A 429 -8.07 -4.82 -13.81
CA SER A 429 -8.68 -4.98 -12.49
C SER A 429 -9.43 -3.71 -12.03
N ASN A 430 -9.04 -2.50 -12.42
CA ASN A 430 -9.65 -1.26 -11.94
C ASN A 430 -11.10 -1.08 -12.41
N GLU A 431 -11.38 -1.44 -13.65
CA GLU A 431 -12.70 -1.32 -14.29
C GLU A 431 -13.45 -2.67 -14.37
N ASP A 432 -12.80 -3.77 -13.95
CA ASP A 432 -13.31 -5.14 -14.04
C ASP A 432 -13.75 -5.53 -15.46
N GLU A 433 -12.82 -5.40 -16.41
CA GLU A 433 -13.06 -5.65 -17.84
C GLU A 433 -11.82 -6.24 -18.53
N PHE A 434 -12.00 -6.78 -19.73
CA PHE A 434 -10.94 -7.30 -20.58
C PHE A 434 -10.71 -6.37 -21.77
N SER A 435 -9.49 -5.86 -21.93
CA SER A 435 -9.05 -5.25 -23.17
C SER A 435 -8.52 -6.34 -24.11
N VAL A 436 -8.94 -6.29 -25.38
CA VAL A 436 -8.52 -7.25 -26.41
C VAL A 436 -7.88 -6.50 -27.57
N ALA A 437 -6.92 -7.13 -28.24
CA ALA A 437 -6.33 -6.62 -29.48
C ALA A 437 -6.28 -7.71 -30.55
N THR A 438 -6.65 -7.32 -31.78
CA THR A 438 -6.55 -8.18 -32.97
C THR A 438 -5.12 -8.19 -33.51
N HIS A 439 -4.84 -9.09 -34.46
CA HIS A 439 -3.57 -9.17 -35.18
C HIS A 439 -3.21 -7.91 -36.01
N ASN A 440 -4.17 -7.01 -36.24
CA ASN A 440 -3.95 -5.72 -36.90
C ASN A 440 -3.92 -4.56 -35.89
N ASP A 441 -3.66 -4.85 -34.61
CA ASP A 441 -3.63 -3.88 -33.51
C ASP A 441 -4.94 -3.10 -33.28
N LEU A 442 -6.08 -3.61 -33.79
CA LEU A 442 -7.39 -3.04 -33.46
C LEU A 442 -7.83 -3.49 -32.06
N GLU A 443 -8.24 -2.53 -31.25
CA GLU A 443 -8.60 -2.66 -29.84
C GLU A 443 -10.12 -2.78 -29.65
N GLY A 444 -10.50 -3.61 -28.68
CA GLY A 444 -11.87 -3.78 -28.18
C GLY A 444 -11.89 -4.04 -26.68
N ILE A 445 -13.09 -4.06 -26.11
CA ILE A 445 -13.29 -4.27 -24.67
C ILE A 445 -14.49 -5.16 -24.43
N TYR A 446 -14.30 -6.16 -23.57
CA TYR A 446 -15.32 -7.10 -23.12
C TYR A 446 -15.51 -6.96 -21.61
N SER A 447 -16.73 -7.14 -21.11
CA SER A 447 -16.96 -7.32 -19.67
C SER A 447 -16.38 -8.65 -19.20
N THR A 448 -16.24 -8.82 -17.88
CA THR A 448 -15.92 -10.12 -17.26
C THR A 448 -16.96 -11.21 -17.49
N THR A 449 -18.17 -10.83 -17.93
CA THR A 449 -19.23 -11.74 -18.35
C THR A 449 -19.22 -12.07 -19.84
N GLY A 450 -18.22 -11.61 -20.60
CA GLY A 450 -18.09 -11.86 -22.04
C GLY A 450 -18.97 -10.97 -22.93
N LYS A 451 -19.63 -9.95 -22.37
CA LYS A 451 -20.39 -8.99 -23.16
C LYS A 451 -19.45 -8.00 -23.85
N VAL A 452 -19.61 -7.82 -25.15
CA VAL A 452 -18.88 -6.77 -25.88
C VAL A 452 -19.31 -5.39 -25.37
N ILE A 453 -18.36 -4.61 -24.88
CA ILE A 453 -18.51 -3.19 -24.53
C ILE A 453 -18.05 -2.34 -25.71
N PHE A 454 -16.86 -2.63 -26.24
CA PHE A 454 -16.33 -2.04 -27.46
C PHE A 454 -15.94 -3.14 -28.44
N GLU A 455 -16.52 -3.10 -29.64
CA GLU A 455 -16.11 -3.98 -30.74
C GLU A 455 -14.62 -3.76 -31.07
N PRO A 456 -13.86 -4.82 -31.41
CA PRO A 456 -12.42 -4.76 -31.66
C PRO A 456 -12.08 -4.19 -33.05
N ILE A 457 -12.55 -2.96 -33.31
CA ILE A 457 -12.50 -2.29 -34.61
C ILE A 457 -11.87 -0.89 -34.55
N TYR A 458 -11.32 -0.50 -33.40
CA TYR A 458 -10.77 0.84 -33.15
C TYR A 458 -9.26 0.80 -33.06
N GLU A 459 -8.56 1.80 -33.59
CA GLU A 459 -7.10 1.86 -33.52
C GLU A 459 -6.59 2.19 -32.10
N ARG A 460 -7.40 2.87 -31.28
CA ARG A 460 -7.08 3.14 -29.87
C ARG A 460 -8.32 3.42 -29.03
N ILE A 461 -8.39 2.86 -27.83
CA ILE A 461 -9.36 3.19 -26.78
C ILE A 461 -8.60 3.66 -25.54
N ASP A 462 -8.62 4.97 -25.25
CA ASP A 462 -7.84 5.54 -24.15
C ASP A 462 -8.48 5.23 -22.78
N ASN A 463 -7.72 4.51 -21.94
CA ASN A 463 -8.09 4.18 -20.57
C ASN A 463 -7.68 5.30 -19.62
N SER A 464 -8.55 6.29 -19.42
CA SER A 464 -8.37 7.32 -18.40
C SER A 464 -9.03 6.89 -17.09
N TYR A 465 -8.24 6.35 -16.15
CA TYR A 465 -8.63 5.72 -14.87
C TYR A 465 -9.53 6.54 -13.91
N TYR A 466 -9.93 7.75 -14.29
CA TYR A 466 -10.73 8.65 -13.48
C TYR A 466 -11.77 9.45 -14.30
N SER A 467 -11.93 9.13 -15.58
CA SER A 467 -12.88 9.82 -16.47
C SER A 467 -14.17 9.01 -16.62
N PRO A 468 -15.36 9.65 -16.59
CA PRO A 468 -16.63 8.96 -16.89
C PRO A 468 -16.84 8.70 -18.40
N VAL A 469 -15.87 9.07 -19.23
CA VAL A 469 -15.88 8.89 -20.70
C VAL A 469 -14.54 8.35 -21.20
N ARG A 470 -14.58 7.64 -22.33
CA ARG A 470 -13.39 7.19 -23.08
C ARG A 470 -13.23 8.00 -24.35
N ILE A 471 -11.98 8.23 -24.73
CA ILE A 471 -11.63 8.76 -26.04
C ILE A 471 -11.32 7.57 -26.93
N VAL A 472 -12.00 7.49 -28.06
CA VAL A 472 -11.86 6.40 -29.02
C VAL A 472 -11.35 6.99 -30.32
N THR A 473 -10.33 6.37 -30.90
CA THR A 473 -9.76 6.74 -32.19
C THR A 473 -10.27 5.80 -33.27
N LYS A 474 -10.73 6.38 -34.37
CA LYS A 474 -11.07 5.66 -35.60
C LYS A 474 -10.52 6.37 -36.83
N GLY A 475 -9.53 5.78 -37.49
CA GLY A 475 -8.74 6.47 -38.51
C GLY A 475 -8.06 7.73 -37.95
N ASP A 476 -8.19 8.86 -38.64
CA ASP A 476 -7.58 10.14 -38.20
C ASP A 476 -8.45 10.94 -37.21
N LYS A 477 -9.63 10.41 -36.85
CA LYS A 477 -10.61 11.11 -36.02
C LYS A 477 -10.80 10.44 -34.67
N VAL A 478 -11.27 11.23 -33.70
CA VAL A 478 -11.64 10.76 -32.37
C VAL A 478 -13.08 11.12 -32.03
N ALA A 479 -13.67 10.31 -31.15
CA ALA A 479 -15.00 10.49 -30.60
C ALA A 479 -15.00 10.14 -29.11
N LEU A 480 -15.99 10.66 -28.39
CA LEU A 480 -16.21 10.36 -26.99
C LEU A 480 -17.26 9.26 -26.86
N PHE A 481 -16.98 8.31 -25.98
CA PHE A 481 -17.88 7.23 -25.65
C PHE A 481 -18.09 7.17 -24.13
N SER A 482 -19.27 6.71 -23.71
CA SER A 482 -19.47 6.32 -22.32
C SER A 482 -18.61 5.09 -21.99
N LEU A 483 -18.39 4.84 -20.70
CA LEU A 483 -17.74 3.60 -20.25
C LEU A 483 -18.48 2.33 -20.70
N SER A 484 -19.79 2.43 -20.98
CA SER A 484 -20.61 1.34 -21.50
C SER A 484 -20.55 1.14 -23.02
N GLY A 485 -19.69 1.89 -23.73
CA GLY A 485 -19.55 1.76 -25.19
C GLY A 485 -20.59 2.51 -26.01
N LYS A 486 -21.38 3.40 -25.40
CA LYS A 486 -22.35 4.24 -26.13
C LYS A 486 -21.65 5.49 -26.67
N PRO A 487 -21.79 5.83 -27.97
CA PRO A 487 -21.24 7.07 -28.50
C PRO A 487 -21.91 8.28 -27.83
N ILE A 488 -21.10 9.25 -27.43
CA ILE A 488 -21.50 10.57 -26.91
C ILE A 488 -21.37 11.61 -28.02
N THR A 489 -20.31 11.51 -28.83
CA THR A 489 -20.10 12.34 -30.03
C THR A 489 -19.82 11.47 -31.25
N ASP A 490 -19.94 12.08 -32.44
CA ASP A 490 -19.47 11.47 -33.68
C ASP A 490 -17.94 11.58 -33.80
N PHE A 491 -17.35 10.79 -34.70
CA PHE A 491 -15.92 10.82 -35.05
C PHE A 491 -15.59 12.03 -35.93
N HIS A 492 -15.48 13.21 -35.31
CA HIS A 492 -15.16 14.45 -36.03
C HIS A 492 -14.02 15.27 -35.43
N TYR A 493 -13.50 14.88 -34.26
CA TYR A 493 -12.40 15.60 -33.61
C TYR A 493 -11.06 15.06 -34.11
N GLU A 494 -10.03 15.91 -34.12
CA GLU A 494 -8.68 15.52 -34.55
C GLU A 494 -7.94 14.75 -33.44
N ASN A 495 -7.24 13.68 -33.80
CA ASN A 495 -6.46 12.86 -32.86
C ASN A 495 -5.20 13.57 -32.31
N ASP A 496 -4.68 14.58 -33.01
CA ASP A 496 -3.45 15.29 -32.64
C ASP A 496 -3.61 16.23 -31.43
N LYS A 497 -4.85 16.57 -31.05
CA LYS A 497 -5.14 17.46 -29.91
C LYS A 497 -6.42 17.04 -29.19
N THR A 498 -6.29 16.03 -28.33
CA THR A 498 -7.33 15.62 -27.38
C THR A 498 -6.73 15.41 -25.99
N LYS A 499 -7.28 16.08 -24.97
CA LYS A 499 -6.78 15.99 -23.58
C LYS A 499 -7.91 16.12 -22.56
N ILE A 500 -8.10 15.10 -21.74
CA ILE A 500 -9.00 15.16 -20.58
C ILE A 500 -8.32 15.95 -19.47
N LEU A 501 -9.04 16.93 -18.91
CA LEU A 501 -8.58 17.72 -17.77
C LEU A 501 -9.21 17.15 -16.50
N ASN A 502 -8.45 16.32 -15.78
CA ASN A 502 -8.90 15.70 -14.53
C ASN A 502 -8.11 16.26 -13.34
N ASN A 503 -8.55 17.43 -12.86
CA ASN A 503 -7.93 18.14 -11.74
C ASN A 503 -9.03 18.50 -10.73
N ASP A 504 -8.86 18.12 -9.46
CA ASP A 504 -9.85 18.40 -8.41
C ASP A 504 -10.19 19.89 -8.28
N LYS A 505 -9.21 20.77 -8.56
CA LYS A 505 -9.41 22.22 -8.56
C LYS A 505 -10.30 22.70 -9.71
N LEU A 506 -10.26 22.01 -10.86
CA LEU A 506 -11.10 22.33 -12.00
C LEU A 506 -12.56 21.94 -11.82
N LYS A 507 -12.88 21.05 -10.87
CA LYS A 507 -14.27 20.61 -10.63
C LYS A 507 -15.21 21.75 -10.24
N GLU A 508 -14.69 22.81 -9.64
CA GLU A 508 -15.47 24.01 -9.32
C GLU A 508 -15.94 24.75 -10.60
N PHE A 509 -15.09 24.80 -11.62
CA PHE A 509 -15.37 25.49 -12.89
C PHE A 509 -16.07 24.60 -13.91
N PHE A 510 -15.72 23.31 -13.93
CA PHE A 510 -16.23 22.32 -14.87
C PHE A 510 -16.77 21.11 -14.11
N PRO A 511 -17.93 21.25 -13.43
CA PRO A 511 -18.51 20.17 -12.64
C PRO A 511 -18.86 18.94 -13.51
N ASP A 512 -19.17 19.17 -14.78
CA ASP A 512 -19.48 18.13 -15.77
C ASP A 512 -18.26 17.68 -16.60
N GLY A 513 -17.05 18.02 -16.14
CA GLY A 513 -15.78 17.70 -16.79
C GLY A 513 -15.38 18.67 -17.90
N ALA A 514 -14.10 18.62 -18.27
CA ALA A 514 -13.53 19.44 -19.34
C ALA A 514 -12.53 18.62 -20.17
N ILE A 515 -12.73 18.63 -21.49
CA ILE A 515 -11.93 17.89 -22.44
C ILE A 515 -11.57 18.85 -23.57
N ILE A 516 -10.27 19.11 -23.73
CA ILE A 516 -9.75 19.90 -24.84
C ILE A 516 -9.83 19.00 -26.07
N VAL A 517 -10.50 19.49 -27.12
CA VAL A 517 -10.64 18.79 -28.40
C VAL A 517 -10.45 19.77 -29.55
N LYS A 518 -9.97 19.27 -30.68
CA LYS A 518 -9.79 20.04 -31.91
C LYS A 518 -10.78 19.59 -32.97
N GLN A 519 -11.41 20.54 -33.65
CA GLN A 519 -12.35 20.31 -34.73
C GLN A 519 -11.92 21.16 -35.94
N GLY A 520 -11.41 20.51 -36.99
CA GLY A 520 -10.72 21.22 -38.08
C GLY A 520 -9.46 21.90 -37.56
N ASP A 521 -9.30 23.19 -37.82
CA ASP A 521 -8.13 23.98 -37.37
C ASP A 521 -8.35 24.71 -36.03
N ALA A 522 -9.53 24.55 -35.42
CA ALA A 522 -9.90 25.24 -34.20
C ALA A 522 -9.99 24.29 -33.00
N VAL A 523 -9.51 24.75 -31.85
CA VAL A 523 -9.51 24.07 -30.56
C VAL A 523 -10.60 24.68 -29.69
N GLY A 524 -11.31 23.83 -28.94
CA GLY A 524 -12.31 24.22 -27.96
C GLY A 524 -12.28 23.28 -26.76
N ILE A 525 -13.20 23.50 -25.82
CA ILE A 525 -13.40 22.62 -24.66
C ILE A 525 -14.83 22.12 -24.68
N ILE A 526 -15.00 20.82 -24.49
CA ILE A 526 -16.30 20.18 -24.30
C ILE A 526 -16.39 19.55 -22.90
N ASN A 527 -17.61 19.35 -22.41
CA ASN A 527 -17.85 18.58 -21.19
C ASN A 527 -17.98 17.07 -21.48
N ASN A 528 -18.19 16.27 -20.43
CA ASN A 528 -18.37 14.82 -20.55
C ASN A 528 -19.64 14.42 -21.33
N ALA A 529 -20.59 15.33 -21.53
CA ALA A 529 -21.77 15.13 -22.37
C ALA A 529 -21.55 15.54 -23.84
N GLY A 530 -20.33 15.94 -24.21
CA GLY A 530 -19.99 16.40 -25.56
C GLY A 530 -20.49 17.82 -25.87
N GLN A 531 -20.98 18.56 -24.88
CA GLN A 531 -21.45 19.92 -25.06
C GLN A 531 -20.28 20.90 -24.99
N THR A 532 -20.26 21.86 -25.91
CA THR A 532 -19.25 22.93 -25.94
C THR A 532 -19.34 23.80 -24.69
N VAL A 533 -18.20 23.89 -23.99
CA VAL A 533 -17.98 24.77 -22.84
C VAL A 533 -17.22 26.02 -23.25
N LEU A 534 -16.09 25.84 -23.97
CA LEU A 534 -15.40 26.93 -24.67
C LEU A 534 -15.50 26.70 -26.18
N PRO A 535 -15.88 27.72 -26.97
CA PRO A 535 -16.13 27.58 -28.40
C PRO A 535 -14.86 27.19 -29.19
N PHE A 536 -15.08 26.59 -30.36
CA PHE A 536 -14.04 26.23 -31.33
C PHE A 536 -13.57 27.45 -32.11
N GLU A 537 -12.85 28.37 -31.46
CA GLU A 537 -12.37 29.62 -32.07
C GLU A 537 -10.87 29.89 -31.83
N TYR A 538 -10.20 29.00 -31.09
CA TYR A 538 -8.80 29.16 -30.73
C TYR A 538 -7.91 28.31 -31.64
N GLN A 539 -6.73 28.82 -32.01
CA GLN A 539 -5.74 28.02 -32.75
C GLN A 539 -5.07 27.00 -31.82
N ASP A 540 -4.97 27.31 -30.53
CA ASP A 540 -4.43 26.43 -29.50
C ASP A 540 -4.98 26.80 -28.12
N LEU A 541 -5.09 25.80 -27.25
CA LEU A 541 -5.53 25.92 -25.85
C LEU A 541 -4.75 24.94 -24.99
N ASP A 542 -4.14 25.45 -23.91
CA ASP A 542 -3.48 24.65 -22.89
C ASP A 542 -3.85 25.12 -21.49
N PHE A 543 -4.13 24.17 -20.60
CA PHE A 543 -4.45 24.46 -19.21
C PHE A 543 -3.20 24.59 -18.34
N ILE A 544 -3.19 25.59 -17.47
CA ILE A 544 -2.12 25.87 -16.53
C ILE A 544 -2.60 25.52 -15.12
N ASP A 545 -2.28 24.30 -14.67
CA ASP A 545 -2.80 23.69 -13.42
C ASP A 545 -2.55 24.52 -12.16
N ASP A 546 -1.37 25.12 -12.03
CA ASP A 546 -0.95 25.83 -10.81
C ASP A 546 -1.87 27.02 -10.48
N TYR A 547 -2.50 27.62 -11.49
CA TYR A 547 -3.24 28.89 -11.36
C TYR A 547 -4.63 28.86 -11.98
N GLN A 548 -5.04 27.72 -12.51
CA GLN A 548 -6.40 27.47 -12.97
C GLN A 548 -6.84 28.42 -14.09
N VAL A 549 -5.94 28.70 -15.03
CA VAL A 549 -6.21 29.51 -16.23
C VAL A 549 -5.80 28.76 -17.49
N PHE A 550 -6.33 29.18 -18.63
CA PHE A 550 -5.94 28.67 -19.93
C PHE A 550 -5.06 29.68 -20.66
N ARG A 551 -3.98 29.20 -21.26
CA ARG A 551 -3.27 29.93 -22.28
C ARG A 551 -3.93 29.62 -23.62
N PHE A 552 -4.32 30.65 -24.37
CA PHE A 552 -4.99 30.49 -25.66
C PHE A 552 -4.23 31.20 -26.78
N LYS A 553 -4.29 30.65 -27.99
CA LYS A 553 -3.68 31.23 -29.19
C LYS A 553 -4.74 31.69 -30.18
N GLN A 554 -4.62 32.92 -30.68
CA GLN A 554 -5.48 33.49 -31.70
C GLN A 554 -4.69 34.44 -32.60
N LYS A 555 -4.87 34.34 -33.93
CA LYS A 555 -4.12 35.14 -34.93
C LYS A 555 -2.60 35.10 -34.71
N ASP A 556 -2.08 33.93 -34.40
CA ASP A 556 -0.68 33.67 -34.08
C ASP A 556 -0.10 34.38 -32.85
N LYS A 557 -0.98 34.89 -31.98
CA LYS A 557 -0.61 35.52 -30.71
C LYS A 557 -1.22 34.77 -29.53
N TRP A 558 -0.51 34.77 -28.41
CA TRP A 558 -0.91 34.14 -27.16
C TRP A 558 -1.52 35.15 -26.19
N GLY A 559 -2.54 34.69 -25.46
CA GLY A 559 -3.21 35.39 -24.37
C GLY A 559 -3.57 34.43 -23.24
N LEU A 560 -4.26 34.95 -22.22
CA LEU A 560 -4.80 34.18 -21.10
C LEU A 560 -6.31 34.35 -21.02
N ILE A 561 -7.02 33.24 -20.79
CA ILE A 561 -8.47 33.19 -20.63
C ILE A 561 -8.80 32.41 -19.36
N ALA A 562 -9.76 32.92 -18.60
CA ALA A 562 -10.29 32.27 -17.41
C ALA A 562 -11.10 31.02 -17.81
N PRO A 563 -11.30 30.05 -16.90
CA PRO A 563 -12.22 28.93 -17.12
C PRO A 563 -13.65 29.36 -17.47
N THR A 564 -14.05 30.58 -17.09
CA THR A 564 -15.35 31.19 -17.44
C THR A 564 -15.45 31.63 -18.90
N GLY A 565 -14.36 31.62 -19.67
CA GLY A 565 -14.26 32.21 -21.01
C GLY A 565 -13.95 33.71 -21.02
N GLU A 566 -13.76 34.33 -19.85
CA GLU A 566 -13.35 35.74 -19.78
C GLU A 566 -11.86 35.89 -20.16
N VAL A 567 -11.58 36.71 -21.17
CA VAL A 567 -10.20 37.02 -21.57
C VAL A 567 -9.55 37.88 -20.49
N ILE A 568 -8.56 37.31 -19.80
CA ILE A 568 -7.76 37.99 -18.77
C ILE A 568 -6.69 38.85 -19.44
N ILE A 569 -5.97 38.27 -20.40
CA ILE A 569 -4.93 38.94 -21.18
C ILE A 569 -5.21 38.67 -22.65
N ALA A 570 -5.42 39.73 -23.43
CA ALA A 570 -5.69 39.62 -24.85
C ALA A 570 -4.53 38.95 -25.61
N ALA A 571 -4.86 38.20 -26.66
CA ALA A 571 -3.88 37.57 -27.54
C ALA A 571 -3.11 38.60 -28.36
N GLN A 572 -1.97 39.05 -27.84
CA GLN A 572 -1.11 40.05 -28.49
C GLN A 572 0.39 39.72 -28.43
N TYR A 573 0.76 38.62 -27.77
CA TYR A 573 2.16 38.24 -27.55
C TYR A 573 2.59 37.09 -28.47
N ASP A 574 3.80 37.15 -29.02
CA ASP A 574 4.38 36.02 -29.78
C ASP A 574 4.60 34.78 -28.90
N ASP A 575 4.87 35.01 -27.62
CA ASP A 575 5.02 33.99 -26.60
C ASP A 575 4.55 34.55 -25.25
N LEU A 576 3.89 33.71 -24.46
CA LEU A 576 3.36 34.04 -23.13
C LEU A 576 3.60 32.86 -22.21
N ASN A 577 4.66 32.93 -21.42
CA ASN A 577 5.01 31.88 -20.47
C ASN A 577 4.85 32.42 -19.05
N MET A 578 4.14 31.68 -18.23
CA MET A 578 3.93 32.08 -16.85
C MET A 578 5.16 31.75 -15.99
N HIS A 579 5.56 32.71 -15.16
CA HIS A 579 6.69 32.56 -14.25
C HIS A 579 6.25 32.35 -12.79
N SER A 580 5.28 33.14 -12.34
CA SER A 580 4.70 33.08 -10.99
C SER A 580 3.21 33.49 -11.04
N PRO A 581 2.42 33.36 -9.95
CA PRO A 581 0.97 33.66 -10.01
C PRO A 581 0.67 35.06 -10.54
N ASP A 582 1.58 36.00 -10.27
CA ASP A 582 1.48 37.42 -10.54
C ASP A 582 2.42 37.91 -11.66
N LYS A 583 3.22 37.04 -12.30
CA LYS A 583 4.22 37.45 -13.31
C LYS A 583 4.27 36.50 -14.50
N TYR A 584 4.20 37.08 -15.70
CA TYR A 584 4.21 36.38 -16.98
C TYR A 584 5.33 36.95 -17.85
N LEU A 585 6.20 36.08 -18.32
CA LEU A 585 7.19 36.41 -19.33
C LEU A 585 6.50 36.46 -20.68
N VAL A 586 6.67 37.58 -21.37
CA VAL A 586 6.01 37.83 -22.64
C VAL A 586 7.00 38.26 -23.71
N ARG A 587 6.66 37.99 -24.96
CA ARG A 587 7.46 38.36 -26.12
C ARG A 587 6.63 39.08 -27.18
N ILE A 588 7.15 40.18 -27.72
CA ILE A 588 6.58 40.93 -28.85
C ILE A 588 7.73 41.27 -29.79
N ASP A 589 7.61 40.92 -31.07
CA ASP A 589 8.57 41.23 -32.14
C ASP A 589 10.02 40.85 -31.76
N LYS A 590 10.18 39.65 -31.19
CA LYS A 590 11.44 39.10 -30.67
C LYS A 590 12.02 39.79 -29.41
N LYS A 591 11.33 40.79 -28.87
CA LYS A 591 11.69 41.41 -27.59
C LYS A 591 10.91 40.79 -26.46
N SER A 592 11.59 40.50 -25.37
CA SER A 592 11.10 39.85 -24.17
C SER A 592 10.94 40.87 -23.04
N GLY A 593 9.94 40.65 -22.20
CA GLY A 593 9.69 41.42 -20.99
C GLY A 593 8.86 40.60 -20.00
N ALA A 594 8.30 41.27 -19.00
CA ALA A 594 7.42 40.65 -18.03
C ALA A 594 6.22 41.54 -17.74
N ILE A 595 5.05 40.93 -17.57
CA ILE A 595 3.80 41.61 -17.22
C ILE A 595 3.14 40.95 -16.01
N ASN A 596 2.22 41.63 -15.35
CA ASN A 596 1.32 41.03 -14.37
C ASN A 596 -0.01 40.58 -15.01
N LEU A 597 -0.91 39.99 -14.20
CA LEU A 597 -2.26 39.57 -14.64
C LEU A 597 -3.14 40.71 -15.17
N LYS A 598 -2.84 41.97 -14.85
CA LYS A 598 -3.55 43.14 -15.39
C LYS A 598 -2.98 43.62 -16.72
N GLY A 599 -1.94 42.96 -17.23
CA GLY A 599 -1.20 43.39 -18.42
C GLY A 599 -0.23 44.55 -18.18
N GLU A 600 0.00 44.96 -16.92
CA GLU A 600 0.94 46.03 -16.59
C GLU A 600 2.38 45.51 -16.76
N ILE A 601 3.23 46.32 -17.40
CA ILE A 601 4.64 45.98 -17.65
C ILE A 601 5.43 46.05 -16.35
N ILE A 602 6.01 44.91 -15.95
CA ILE A 602 6.94 44.76 -14.82
C ILE A 602 8.39 44.89 -15.29
N ILE A 603 8.71 44.27 -16.43
CA ILE A 603 10.01 44.38 -17.10
C ILE A 603 9.74 44.88 -18.51
N PRO A 604 10.32 46.02 -18.93
CA PRO A 604 10.15 46.57 -20.28
C PRO A 604 10.36 45.51 -21.37
N ILE A 605 9.47 45.49 -22.37
CA ILE A 605 9.53 44.55 -23.49
C ILE A 605 10.52 45.09 -24.56
N ASP A 606 11.79 45.22 -24.17
CA ASP A 606 12.87 45.79 -25.01
C ASP A 606 14.18 44.96 -24.93
N TYR A 607 14.15 43.85 -24.19
CA TYR A 607 15.27 42.94 -24.05
C TYR A 607 15.20 41.85 -25.12
N ASP A 608 16.32 41.33 -25.60
CA ASP A 608 16.33 40.17 -26.49
C ASP A 608 15.81 38.93 -25.76
N TRP A 609 16.19 38.78 -24.49
CA TRP A 609 15.73 37.69 -23.62
C TRP A 609 15.55 38.17 -22.17
N VAL A 610 14.59 37.54 -21.49
CA VAL A 610 14.38 37.72 -20.05
C VAL A 610 14.22 36.33 -19.44
N TYR A 611 15.04 36.00 -18.45
CA TYR A 611 14.94 34.75 -17.70
C TYR A 611 14.94 35.02 -16.20
N SER A 612 14.15 34.23 -15.47
CA SER A 612 14.18 34.26 -14.02
C SER A 612 15.46 33.62 -13.48
N LEU A 613 16.04 34.25 -12.45
CA LEU A 613 17.17 33.68 -11.72
C LEU A 613 16.60 32.66 -10.70
N ARG A 614 16.84 31.37 -10.94
CA ARG A 614 16.35 30.27 -10.08
C ARG A 614 17.09 30.24 -8.73
N LYS A 615 16.36 29.90 -7.67
CA LYS A 615 16.92 29.41 -6.40
C LYS A 615 17.60 28.05 -6.66
N SER A 616 18.77 27.80 -6.07
CA SER A 616 19.57 26.59 -6.29
C SER A 616 18.79 25.30 -6.03
N ASP A 617 19.09 24.25 -6.80
CA ASP A 617 18.46 22.91 -6.86
C ASP A 617 18.57 22.04 -5.59
N TYR A 618 18.38 22.60 -4.39
CA TYR A 618 18.27 21.83 -3.14
C TYR A 618 16.97 22.18 -2.40
N SER A 619 15.84 21.87 -3.01
CA SER A 619 14.65 21.39 -2.29
C SER A 619 13.56 21.05 -3.30
N ASP A 620 13.40 19.76 -3.54
CA ASP A 620 12.12 19.24 -3.98
C ASP A 620 11.05 19.65 -2.96
N LYS A 621 10.00 20.31 -3.45
CA LYS A 621 8.75 20.60 -2.75
C LYS A 621 8.86 21.52 -1.52
N LEU A 622 8.92 22.83 -1.73
CA LEU A 622 8.05 23.80 -1.04
C LEU A 622 8.23 25.20 -1.67
N GLU A 623 7.11 25.78 -2.14
CA GLU A 623 6.96 27.14 -2.68
C GLU A 623 7.92 27.57 -3.81
N LYS A 624 7.40 27.65 -5.05
CA LYS A 624 7.99 28.48 -6.12
C LYS A 624 7.99 29.94 -5.66
N GLU A 625 8.96 30.33 -4.83
CA GLU A 625 9.16 31.72 -4.45
C GLU A 625 9.32 32.56 -5.72
N THR A 626 8.56 33.65 -5.80
CA THR A 626 8.66 34.59 -6.92
C THR A 626 10.07 35.16 -6.96
N SER A 627 10.84 34.88 -8.02
CA SER A 627 12.19 35.43 -8.08
C SER A 627 12.10 36.96 -8.14
N ARG A 628 12.79 37.65 -7.23
CA ARG A 628 12.92 39.11 -7.24
C ARG A 628 13.77 39.60 -8.40
N PHE A 629 14.71 38.77 -8.85
CA PHE A 629 15.73 39.15 -9.82
C PHE A 629 15.58 38.39 -11.13
N PHE A 630 15.67 39.11 -12.24
CA PHE A 630 15.60 38.54 -13.57
C PHE A 630 16.86 38.91 -14.35
N SER A 631 17.43 37.94 -15.05
CA SER A 631 18.42 38.22 -16.08
C SER A 631 17.73 38.85 -17.28
N VAL A 632 18.32 39.92 -17.79
CA VAL A 632 17.82 40.63 -18.97
C VAL A 632 18.96 40.75 -19.98
N ALA A 633 18.74 40.33 -21.23
CA ALA A 633 19.73 40.37 -22.30
C ALA A 633 19.40 41.48 -23.30
N LYS A 634 20.38 42.25 -23.73
CA LYS A 634 20.24 43.28 -24.77
C LYS A 634 21.55 43.41 -25.52
N ASN A 635 21.51 43.27 -26.85
CA ASN A 635 22.66 43.31 -27.74
C ASN A 635 23.75 42.31 -27.33
N GLU A 636 23.35 41.05 -27.08
CA GLU A 636 24.23 39.95 -26.63
C GLU A 636 24.86 40.14 -25.24
N LEU A 637 24.60 41.28 -24.59
CA LEU A 637 25.09 41.58 -23.24
C LEU A 637 23.96 41.44 -22.23
N TRP A 638 24.31 40.94 -21.05
CA TRP A 638 23.39 40.60 -20.00
C TRP A 638 23.52 41.53 -18.80
N GLY A 639 22.39 41.73 -18.13
CA GLY A 639 22.24 42.52 -16.91
C GLY A 639 21.19 41.89 -15.99
N VAL A 640 20.87 42.58 -14.90
CA VAL A 640 19.92 42.11 -13.88
C VAL A 640 18.89 43.18 -13.57
N TRP A 641 17.62 42.77 -13.62
CA TRP A 641 16.45 43.55 -13.23
C TRP A 641 15.95 43.13 -11.85
N ASP A 642 15.64 44.11 -11.01
CA ASP A 642 14.98 43.92 -9.72
C ASP A 642 13.52 44.35 -9.83
N VAL A 643 12.59 43.39 -9.73
CA VAL A 643 11.15 43.67 -9.88
C VAL A 643 10.52 44.33 -8.66
N VAL A 644 11.17 44.28 -7.48
CA VAL A 644 10.69 44.96 -6.27
C VAL A 644 11.08 46.44 -6.32
N GLU A 645 12.32 46.73 -6.72
CA GLU A 645 12.80 48.10 -6.91
C GLU A 645 12.36 48.71 -8.26
N ASN A 646 11.77 47.89 -9.13
CA ASN A 646 11.35 48.22 -10.49
C ASN A 646 12.44 48.93 -11.30
N LYS A 647 13.68 48.44 -11.22
CA LYS A 647 14.84 49.02 -11.92
C LYS A 647 15.85 47.97 -12.32
N GLN A 648 16.59 48.27 -13.38
CA GLN A 648 17.79 47.52 -13.72
C GLN A 648 18.90 47.84 -12.71
N ILE A 649 19.33 46.85 -11.94
CA ILE A 649 20.38 47.00 -10.93
C ILE A 649 21.78 46.65 -11.46
N ILE A 650 21.85 45.91 -12.57
CA ILE A 650 23.09 45.62 -13.31
C ILE A 650 22.84 45.89 -14.79
N SER A 651 23.60 46.83 -15.37
CA SER A 651 23.52 47.18 -16.80
C SER A 651 23.93 46.02 -17.71
N ASN A 652 23.38 45.96 -18.93
CA ASN A 652 23.73 44.97 -19.97
C ASN A 652 25.20 45.12 -20.40
N SER A 653 26.10 44.48 -19.66
CA SER A 653 27.56 44.67 -19.79
C SER A 653 28.32 43.35 -19.89
N PHE A 654 27.64 42.22 -19.69
CA PHE A 654 28.27 40.91 -19.54
C PHE A 654 27.96 39.98 -20.72
N PRO A 655 28.94 39.30 -21.31
CA PRO A 655 28.71 38.44 -22.48
C PRO A 655 28.10 37.07 -22.17
N SER A 656 27.68 36.79 -20.93
CA SER A 656 27.19 35.47 -20.51
C SER A 656 25.85 35.54 -19.79
N GLU A 657 25.00 34.56 -20.08
CA GLU A 657 23.67 34.36 -19.51
C GLU A 657 23.64 33.86 -18.05
N ASN A 658 24.78 33.35 -17.56
CA ASN A 658 24.85 32.67 -16.27
C ASN A 658 25.09 33.65 -15.11
N PHE A 659 24.00 34.24 -14.61
CA PHE A 659 23.99 34.93 -13.31
C PHE A 659 23.47 33.96 -12.26
N TYR A 660 24.26 33.71 -11.23
CA TYR A 660 23.81 33.01 -10.02
C TYR A 660 23.58 34.04 -8.92
N VAL A 661 22.47 33.91 -8.18
CA VAL A 661 22.24 34.69 -6.96
C VAL A 661 22.24 33.72 -5.79
N GLY A 662 23.35 33.64 -5.07
CA GLY A 662 23.41 32.91 -3.81
C GLY A 662 22.73 33.71 -2.71
N GLN A 663 21.71 33.14 -2.08
CA GLN A 663 21.38 33.45 -0.69
C GLN A 663 22.20 32.48 0.14
N ASP A 664 23.36 32.90 0.65
CA ASP A 664 23.98 32.43 1.90
C ASP A 664 25.43 32.95 2.02
N GLU A 665 25.87 33.15 3.26
CA GLU A 665 27.24 33.49 3.62
C GLU A 665 28.22 32.48 3.01
N PHE A 666 29.19 32.96 2.22
CA PHE A 666 30.35 32.24 1.69
C PHE A 666 30.18 30.71 1.51
N THR A 667 29.59 30.28 0.39
CA THR A 667 29.71 28.88 -0.04
C THR A 667 30.98 28.69 -0.88
N ASN A 668 31.84 27.76 -0.43
CA ASN A 668 32.96 27.22 -1.20
C ASN A 668 32.44 26.55 -2.47
N ILE A 669 32.84 27.04 -3.65
CA ILE A 669 32.47 26.44 -4.94
C ILE A 669 33.73 25.91 -5.64
N TYR A 670 33.92 24.60 -5.59
CA TYR A 670 34.63 23.89 -6.65
C TYR A 670 33.72 23.87 -7.89
N ARG A 671 34.26 24.35 -9.02
CA ARG A 671 33.73 24.39 -10.40
C ARG A 671 32.87 25.62 -10.78
N ASN A 672 33.52 26.48 -11.57
CA ASN A 672 33.02 27.42 -12.60
C ASN A 672 32.03 28.56 -12.24
N ARG A 673 32.57 29.80 -12.36
CA ARG A 673 31.96 31.11 -12.73
C ARG A 673 30.77 31.63 -11.90
N ASN A 674 30.89 32.76 -11.18
CA ASN A 674 29.76 33.45 -10.54
C ASN A 674 29.94 34.98 -10.39
N ILE A 675 28.82 35.73 -10.49
CA ILE A 675 28.65 37.12 -10.02
C ILE A 675 27.86 37.07 -8.71
N ILE A 676 28.24 37.81 -7.67
CA ILE A 676 27.53 37.84 -6.37
C ILE A 676 27.00 39.25 -6.10
N ALA A 677 25.69 39.38 -5.92
CA ALA A 677 25.03 40.62 -5.50
C ALA A 677 24.34 40.41 -4.13
N ASN A 678 24.79 41.12 -3.09
CA ASN A 678 24.18 41.05 -1.75
C ASN A 678 22.84 41.83 -1.70
N ARG A 679 21.95 41.40 -0.81
CA ARG A 679 20.57 41.81 -0.50
C ARG A 679 20.31 43.32 -0.36
N GLU A 680 21.36 44.15 -0.18
CA GLU A 680 21.22 45.61 -0.09
C GLU A 680 21.82 46.41 -1.26
N GLY A 681 22.34 45.75 -2.31
CA GLY A 681 22.87 46.45 -3.50
C GLY A 681 24.09 47.35 -3.22
N ARG A 682 24.80 47.15 -2.11
CA ARG A 682 25.89 48.03 -1.65
C ARG A 682 27.29 47.44 -1.73
N SER A 683 27.43 46.19 -2.15
CA SER A 683 28.74 45.59 -2.40
C SER A 683 28.60 44.53 -3.50
N SER A 684 28.97 44.89 -4.72
CA SER A 684 28.96 44.00 -5.87
C SER A 684 30.38 43.51 -6.13
N ALA A 685 30.61 42.19 -6.11
CA ALA A 685 31.85 41.60 -6.58
C ALA A 685 31.60 40.97 -7.95
N ILE A 686 32.41 41.36 -8.95
CA ILE A 686 32.37 40.82 -10.32
C ILE A 686 33.59 39.91 -10.49
N TYR A 687 33.38 38.67 -10.94
CA TYR A 687 34.45 37.83 -11.50
C TYR A 687 34.01 37.22 -12.82
N THR A 688 34.92 37.16 -13.80
CA THR A 688 34.74 36.36 -15.03
C THR A 688 35.99 35.51 -15.31
N GLN A 689 35.88 34.47 -16.15
CA GLN A 689 36.85 33.38 -16.34
C GLN A 689 37.46 33.37 -17.76
N ARG A 690 38.76 33.03 -17.83
CA ARG A 690 39.62 32.91 -19.03
C ARG A 690 39.06 32.05 -20.17
N GLN A 691 39.22 32.53 -21.41
CA GLN A 691 39.61 31.70 -22.55
C GLN A 691 41.09 31.94 -22.92
N ARG A 692 41.66 31.02 -23.70
CA ARG A 692 43.09 30.64 -23.79
C ARG A 692 44.16 31.68 -24.10
N ASP A 693 43.86 32.96 -24.32
CA ASP A 693 44.87 33.97 -24.59
C ASP A 693 45.01 34.92 -23.39
N ASN A 694 46.18 34.89 -22.77
CA ASN A 694 46.53 35.36 -21.42
C ASN A 694 46.35 36.87 -21.12
N GLN A 695 45.29 37.54 -21.55
CA GLN A 695 44.98 38.92 -21.14
C GLN A 695 43.53 39.04 -20.62
N GLU A 696 43.37 39.19 -19.31
CA GLU A 696 42.11 39.62 -18.66
C GLU A 696 42.35 40.94 -17.92
N GLN A 697 41.40 41.88 -18.01
CA GLN A 697 41.32 43.09 -17.18
C GLN A 697 39.91 43.21 -16.57
N TYR A 698 39.80 43.37 -15.25
CA TYR A 698 38.54 43.72 -14.54
C TYR A 698 38.81 44.61 -13.32
N GLY A 699 37.90 45.57 -13.04
CA GLY A 699 38.04 46.63 -12.03
C GLY A 699 36.96 46.66 -10.94
N PHE A 700 37.27 47.31 -9.82
CA PHE A 700 36.41 47.50 -8.65
C PHE A 700 35.64 48.84 -8.72
N VAL A 701 34.40 48.88 -8.22
CA VAL A 701 33.74 50.13 -7.81
C VAL A 701 33.62 50.14 -6.29
N SER A 702 34.43 50.95 -5.61
CA SER A 702 34.38 51.16 -4.15
C SER A 702 33.31 52.19 -3.79
N VAL A 703 32.58 51.97 -2.70
CA VAL A 703 31.81 53.02 -2.00
C VAL A 703 32.42 53.15 -0.60
N GLU A 704 32.86 54.37 -0.23
CA GLU A 704 33.68 54.63 0.97
C GLU A 704 33.01 54.23 2.30
N PRO A 705 33.77 53.73 3.30
CA PRO A 705 33.24 53.33 4.61
C PRO A 705 32.85 54.54 5.49
N ILE A 706 31.71 54.44 6.17
CA ILE A 706 31.26 55.44 7.16
C ILE A 706 31.93 55.14 8.50
N THR A 707 32.87 55.99 8.93
CA THR A 707 33.44 55.99 10.28
C THR A 707 32.46 56.60 11.28
N ILE A 708 32.13 55.90 12.38
CA ILE A 708 31.34 56.48 13.49
C ILE A 708 32.27 56.66 14.69
N SER A 709 32.39 57.90 15.17
CA SER A 709 33.22 58.28 16.32
C SER A 709 32.59 57.83 17.66
N GLU A 710 33.45 57.48 18.63
CA GLU A 710 33.10 57.00 19.99
C GLU A 710 32.14 57.92 20.77
N SER A 711 31.95 59.16 20.34
CA SER A 711 31.02 60.13 20.93
C SER A 711 29.53 59.79 20.73
N ALA A 712 29.18 58.85 19.85
CA ALA A 712 27.78 58.46 19.61
C ALA A 712 27.18 57.54 20.71
N LEU A 713 28.00 56.93 21.56
CA LEU A 713 27.54 55.97 22.58
C LEU A 713 27.02 56.62 23.88
N VAL A 714 27.16 57.94 24.05
CA VAL A 714 26.82 58.62 25.32
C VAL A 714 25.46 59.36 25.28
N SER A 715 24.81 59.51 24.12
CA SER A 715 23.64 60.39 24.01
C SER A 715 22.26 59.74 24.23
N GLY A 716 22.17 58.53 24.78
CA GLY A 716 20.92 57.96 25.32
C GLY A 716 19.72 57.83 24.36
N LYS A 717 19.92 57.99 23.05
CA LYS A 717 18.90 57.72 22.02
C LYS A 717 19.06 56.27 21.56
N ARG A 718 18.08 55.43 21.91
CA ARG A 718 18.00 54.02 21.51
C ARG A 718 17.84 53.90 19.99
N ASP A 719 18.96 53.75 19.29
CA ASP A 719 18.98 53.36 17.88
C ASP A 719 19.17 51.84 17.80
N TYR A 720 18.05 51.12 17.86
CA TYR A 720 18.01 49.65 17.98
C TYR A 720 18.75 48.93 16.85
N LYS A 721 18.92 49.54 15.68
CA LYS A 721 19.60 48.91 14.53
C LYS A 721 21.11 48.71 14.77
N LYS A 722 21.79 49.71 15.35
CA LYS A 722 23.22 49.60 15.72
C LYS A 722 23.48 48.70 16.93
N LEU A 723 22.49 48.59 17.82
CA LEU A 723 22.53 47.70 18.97
C LEU A 723 22.35 46.23 18.55
N VAL A 724 21.49 45.97 17.56
CA VAL A 724 21.30 44.63 16.95
C VAL A 724 22.56 44.20 16.20
N ASP A 725 23.20 45.08 15.43
CA ASP A 725 24.46 44.76 14.73
C ASP A 725 25.63 44.46 15.71
N TYR A 726 25.65 45.11 16.88
CA TYR A 726 26.57 44.80 17.97
C TYR A 726 26.23 43.46 18.67
N PHE A 727 24.96 43.13 18.89
CA PHE A 727 24.55 41.84 19.46
C PHE A 727 24.82 40.65 18.53
N TYR A 728 24.72 40.84 17.21
CA TYR A 728 25.06 39.81 16.22
C TYR A 728 26.56 39.48 16.19
N GLN A 729 27.45 40.43 16.48
CA GLN A 729 28.89 40.15 16.65
C GLN A 729 29.22 39.43 17.97
N VAL A 730 28.33 39.44 18.96
CA VAL A 730 28.54 38.80 20.27
C VAL A 730 28.05 37.34 20.29
N GLU A 731 27.16 36.93 19.38
CA GLU A 731 26.63 35.54 19.32
C GLU A 731 27.61 34.49 18.78
N SER A 732 28.82 34.87 18.34
CA SER A 732 29.88 33.90 17.98
C SER A 732 30.54 33.21 19.18
N ASN A 733 30.12 33.50 20.41
CA ASN A 733 30.60 32.85 21.62
C ASN A 733 29.43 32.48 22.53
N ASN A 734 28.99 31.21 22.59
CA ASN A 734 28.67 30.50 23.84
C ASN A 734 28.07 29.08 23.65
N LEU A 735 28.89 28.07 23.96
CA LEU A 735 28.60 26.65 24.26
C LEU A 735 27.60 26.41 25.43
N LYS A 736 26.87 27.44 25.89
CA LYS A 736 25.92 27.33 27.02
C LYS A 736 24.45 27.15 26.62
N LYS A 737 24.11 27.17 25.32
CA LYS A 737 22.73 26.95 24.84
C LYS A 737 22.37 25.47 24.61
N SER A 738 23.33 24.53 24.55
CA SER A 738 23.03 23.10 24.31
C SER A 738 22.31 22.43 25.50
N ALA A 739 22.74 22.71 26.74
CA ALA A 739 22.10 22.18 27.94
C ALA A 739 20.68 22.72 28.17
N GLN A 740 20.37 23.91 27.65
CA GLN A 740 19.02 24.49 27.71
C GLN A 740 18.09 23.87 26.66
N LEU A 741 18.64 23.45 25.51
CA LEU A 741 17.90 22.76 24.47
C LEU A 741 17.54 21.32 24.87
N GLU A 742 18.45 20.61 25.56
CA GLU A 742 18.20 19.29 26.17
C GLU A 742 17.01 19.32 27.14
N LYS A 743 16.95 20.35 28.00
CA LYS A 743 15.86 20.53 28.96
C LYS A 743 14.52 20.83 28.27
N ASN A 744 14.53 21.67 27.24
CA ASN A 744 13.33 22.06 26.50
C ASN A 744 12.75 20.92 25.63
N ILE A 745 13.59 20.00 25.14
CA ILE A 745 13.15 18.84 24.35
C ILE A 745 12.53 17.75 25.25
N SER A 746 13.05 17.58 26.47
CA SER A 746 12.48 16.66 27.47
C SER A 746 11.10 17.10 28.00
N GLU A 747 10.77 18.39 27.92
CA GLU A 747 9.45 18.92 28.32
C GLU A 747 8.37 18.79 27.23
N PHE A 748 8.74 18.45 25.97
CA PHE A 748 7.81 18.45 24.83
C PHE A 748 7.38 17.05 24.34
N TYR A 749 8.10 15.97 24.71
CA TYR A 749 7.77 14.60 24.32
C TYR A 749 7.48 13.75 25.56
N SER A 750 6.25 13.27 25.69
CA SER A 750 5.80 12.44 26.82
C SER A 750 5.97 10.93 26.62
N ASP A 751 6.67 10.49 25.56
CA ASP A 751 6.88 9.08 25.25
C ASP A 751 8.36 8.77 24.97
N ASP A 752 8.75 7.54 25.30
CA ASP A 752 10.10 6.97 25.43
C ASP A 752 11.10 7.37 24.32
N VAL A 753 12.06 8.23 24.69
CA VAL A 753 13.14 8.75 23.80
C VAL A 753 14.43 7.90 23.89
N SER A 754 14.41 6.80 24.65
CA SER A 754 15.60 5.98 24.95
C SER A 754 16.37 5.52 23.71
N SER A 755 15.67 5.26 22.60
CA SER A 755 16.27 4.80 21.34
C SER A 755 17.09 5.90 20.65
N LEU A 756 16.69 7.17 20.78
CA LEU A 756 17.41 8.33 20.23
C LEU A 756 18.60 8.70 21.12
N THR A 757 18.45 8.62 22.44
CA THR A 757 19.54 8.88 23.39
C THR A 757 20.69 7.88 23.21
N VAL A 758 20.39 6.59 23.04
CA VAL A 758 21.41 5.55 22.79
C VAL A 758 22.17 5.79 21.48
N LEU A 759 21.48 6.21 20.41
CA LEU A 759 22.13 6.54 19.12
C LEU A 759 23.05 7.76 19.22
N PHE A 760 22.66 8.78 19.98
CA PHE A 760 23.52 9.95 20.22
C PHE A 760 24.71 9.64 21.12
N ASP A 761 24.50 8.83 22.16
CA ASP A 761 25.58 8.39 23.07
C ASP A 761 26.60 7.51 22.33
N ASP A 762 26.16 6.59 21.47
CA ASP A 762 27.04 5.77 20.65
C ASP A 762 27.85 6.61 19.65
N TYR A 763 27.23 7.61 19.02
CA TYR A 763 27.93 8.52 18.12
C TYR A 763 28.99 9.37 18.86
N ILE A 764 28.64 9.91 20.03
CA ILE A 764 29.58 10.66 20.88
C ILE A 764 30.73 9.78 21.36
N ASN A 765 30.46 8.54 21.73
CA ASN A 765 31.48 7.59 22.16
C ASN A 765 32.42 7.21 21.01
N HIS A 766 31.89 7.01 19.81
CA HIS A 766 32.69 6.76 18.61
C HIS A 766 33.63 7.92 18.27
N LEU A 767 33.15 9.17 18.38
CA LEU A 767 33.99 10.36 18.18
C LEU A 767 35.11 10.48 19.23
N LYS A 768 34.83 10.11 20.49
CA LYS A 768 35.84 10.08 21.56
C LYS A 768 36.91 9.01 21.33
N GLU A 769 36.52 7.81 20.87
CA GLU A 769 37.45 6.75 20.51
C GLU A 769 38.33 7.16 19.34
N MET A 770 37.74 7.70 18.26
CA MET A 770 38.49 8.23 17.12
C MET A 770 39.50 9.30 17.53
N LYS A 771 39.11 10.23 18.40
CA LYS A 771 40.03 11.25 18.92
C LYS A 771 41.21 10.63 19.68
N ASN A 772 40.93 9.69 20.58
CA ASN A 772 41.98 9.01 21.34
C ASN A 772 42.93 8.21 20.43
N ASP A 773 42.40 7.52 19.41
CA ASP A 773 43.20 6.78 18.45
C ASP A 773 44.11 7.72 17.65
N ILE A 774 43.58 8.85 17.19
CA ILE A 774 44.34 9.87 16.47
C ILE A 774 45.44 10.49 17.36
N GLU A 775 45.15 10.78 18.63
CA GLU A 775 46.15 11.29 19.58
C GLU A 775 47.24 10.24 19.88
N ASN A 776 46.88 8.95 19.91
CA ASN A 776 47.81 7.83 20.11
C ASN A 776 48.75 7.59 18.94
N LEU A 777 48.41 8.04 17.72
CA LEU A 777 49.28 7.94 16.55
C LEU A 777 50.53 8.84 16.63
N LYS A 778 50.66 9.68 17.67
CA LYS A 778 51.84 10.53 17.96
C LYS A 778 52.37 11.26 16.71
N ILE A 779 51.47 11.83 15.92
CA ILE A 779 51.79 12.49 14.65
C ILE A 779 52.59 13.77 14.92
N THR A 780 53.80 13.84 14.37
CA THR A 780 54.74 14.96 14.58
C THR A 780 54.81 15.95 13.40
N ASN A 781 54.18 15.64 12.26
CA ASN A 781 54.16 16.55 11.10
C ASN A 781 53.19 17.74 11.35
N PRO A 782 53.63 19.01 11.24
CA PRO A 782 52.83 20.17 11.60
C PRO A 782 51.59 20.40 10.74
N GLU A 783 51.67 20.17 9.43
CA GLU A 783 50.53 20.38 8.51
C GLU A 783 49.47 19.30 8.71
N VAL A 784 49.90 18.05 8.89
CA VAL A 784 48.99 16.93 9.18
C VAL A 784 48.34 17.12 10.56
N LYS A 785 49.10 17.59 11.56
CA LYS A 785 48.58 17.90 12.89
C LYS A 785 47.59 19.08 12.86
N TYR A 786 47.81 20.09 12.02
CA TYR A 786 46.87 21.19 11.82
C TYR A 786 45.57 20.71 11.19
N LEU A 787 45.63 19.91 10.11
CA LEU A 787 44.45 19.36 9.44
C LEU A 787 43.64 18.43 10.36
N ILE A 788 44.32 17.59 11.15
CA ILE A 788 43.68 16.74 12.14
C ILE A 788 43.02 17.57 13.25
N ASN A 789 43.66 18.64 13.73
CA ASN A 789 43.06 19.52 14.73
C ASN A 789 41.83 20.27 14.18
N GLN A 790 41.83 20.65 12.90
CA GLN A 790 40.64 21.23 12.25
C GLN A 790 39.53 20.18 12.11
N PHE A 791 39.88 18.95 11.73
CA PHE A 791 38.93 17.84 11.63
C PHE A 791 38.29 17.49 13.00
N LEU A 792 39.08 17.46 14.08
CA LEU A 792 38.60 17.23 15.45
C LEU A 792 37.86 18.42 16.07
N ALA A 793 37.99 19.63 15.52
CA ALA A 793 37.27 20.82 16.00
C ALA A 793 35.94 21.03 15.25
N TYR A 794 35.85 20.52 14.02
CA TYR A 794 34.65 20.57 13.18
C TYR A 794 33.63 19.49 13.55
N ASN A 795 34.09 18.26 13.82
CA ASN A 795 33.27 17.18 14.37
C ASN A 795 33.17 17.32 15.89
#